data_AF-A0A7K3WRR9-F1
#
_entry.id   AF-A0A7K3WRR9-F1
#
_cell.length_a   1.000
_cell.length_b   1.000
_cell.length_c   1.000
_cell.angle_alpha   90.00
_cell.angle_beta   90.00
_cell.angle_gamma   90.00
#
_symmetry.space_group_name_H-M   'P 1'
#
loop_
_entity.id
_entity.type
_entity.pdbx_description
1 polymer ?
#
loop_
_entity_poly.entity_id
_entity_poly.type
_entity_poly.pdbx_seq_one_letter_code
_entity_poly.pdbx_strand_id
1 'polypeptide(L)'
;MGANVPLGIRLAVDDLYNLTYGTELMGDYEEDLNDAYDVVNSPAALQMLLYSFDDFDWDTQVWDSSTRNHFSNELYLKGFPLTCENIAIAKGNGIGAEQNFGSLAPLFNADIQNNFNCFAYLADIYGLVEFDDDNGIGEQALNQFIGSFIKSLTFIGVRADVEIDVNAMPGYVPESYQIYERKIQIRVAWVIPYVTFPKKVKVAYSYPYDSCPGSTYSVENFSIAGSDLEALLDGTYAPCLELHERDFCFVPTFSALDIYDYRLAPYTPIDPVDIVANNKTPFDKCFLLDPTLYSPANSAPTNESHTSFSPSNISPFSAYISPSFNAVNEYPTVHGYTFNFGYAAMGNNLIKTTDKISHPLTVSGISAANGALWINRADNLANVNDNSNPISTSGHFSVNLKSDCAGDYGRVTVETLGAIIIGEDNTKTADVIVRDNSWIVMNDGFIEVRDGSRLIIEDGGVLRLNGGILRIQDGGEVIIKAGGKLIYEKDTQIELNGNNAVLALGGLTHIGNDATFTFTYQGTESGYIRMLEEGYAGQRFSAGLNAKVELQGADEDDLILYMEEGSDFAEFVGAVYGESYSSQKFDQVKFKDGKIIMEDQAIIILLNTSFFTRTIIESLDITHNPRGIKPLTTCYITSSTLNRMTIDAHLYYSGMGPLFIGSSEVNNSNVHVRGYGYNLQNCNFNYSEIFSYDTPMGNTILRSNFNNAGTAVEDDSDSELFVYQSNFYENGAGIAKRRGRVTPKCTNFEGNNTAIIGYQSSEINLSTLYNGGYNNFRDNSLNIFLLNAYELQMEDGYNEFYDGTNMNIVGNLDISMSLCAYPIKAYNNIWTPLSDTSVPYGDLNHPDMAEFQVVIGQPVGPPWAQNCPAKFSFGPVAPITICGKYDDPKEPIIIIEGPKSNGSDTDFPLLTSPTYFTDTPFDYALRVAAYSTTIADTINGDDLIAADKYYELLHLAEMDSLPNDSIASVMEKMRWSSLNNYKATIERLFTDSILSRSNNQSTFDPTVQNYVNVLMAFTDSIKTAENYKRQFQLELWKAALLRTIGKKQQALHIISNINYCDHDSVQRIILLEQIQKLEFEIARSQIDINTFLSDSITFVLDSTIYEIPLESYIDSTGFGSYIMSPNSILFSSCNTASARPSQSTLGSFDLNVVLFPNPTQNFVNISFLDGYPNSESILTLRIFELTGKEVFNAKLPPQNSRVDLPSLANALYLYRIELDDKLVDQGKLSIIE
;
A
#
# COMPACT_ATOMS: atom_id res chain seq x y z
N MET A 1 30.22 35.01 48.87
CA MET A 1 30.08 34.39 47.54
C MET A 1 30.57 32.97 47.67
N GLY A 2 29.67 31.99 47.62
CA GLY A 2 30.05 30.59 47.75
C GLY A 2 28.89 29.75 48.25
N ALA A 3 28.01 29.38 47.34
CA ALA A 3 27.27 28.14 47.44
C ALA A 3 26.83 27.72 46.04
N ASN A 4 27.25 26.52 45.64
CA ASN A 4 26.55 25.66 44.70
C ASN A 4 26.79 24.22 45.15
N VAL A 5 25.70 23.55 45.50
CA VAL A 5 25.66 22.27 46.24
C VAL A 5 26.06 20.99 45.47
N PRO A 6 26.06 20.90 44.12
CA PRO A 6 26.16 19.57 43.50
C PRO A 6 27.55 18.94 43.47
N LEU A 7 28.66 19.69 43.65
CA LEU A 7 30.02 19.09 43.63
C LEU A 7 30.31 18.23 44.87
N GLY A 8 30.04 18.75 46.07
CA GLY A 8 30.28 18.02 47.33
C GLY A 8 29.43 16.75 47.45
N ILE A 9 28.16 16.83 47.04
CA ILE A 9 27.26 15.67 47.06
C ILE A 9 27.60 14.69 45.93
N ARG A 10 27.93 15.15 44.72
CA ARG A 10 28.44 14.25 43.67
C ARG A 10 29.66 13.47 44.14
N LEU A 11 30.62 14.14 44.78
CA LEU A 11 31.81 13.47 45.33
C LEU A 11 31.43 12.45 46.40
N ALA A 12 30.39 12.71 47.18
CA ALA A 12 29.86 11.75 48.14
C ALA A 12 29.21 10.54 47.46
N VAL A 13 28.39 10.74 46.43
CA VAL A 13 27.75 9.66 45.64
C VAL A 13 28.79 8.83 44.89
N ASP A 14 29.73 9.48 44.20
CA ASP A 14 30.85 8.82 43.52
C ASP A 14 31.72 8.02 44.49
N ASP A 15 31.99 8.55 45.68
CA ASP A 15 32.73 7.82 46.70
C ASP A 15 31.98 6.62 47.26
N LEU A 16 30.67 6.76 47.52
CA LEU A 16 29.85 5.66 48.01
C LEU A 16 29.64 4.59 46.96
N TYR A 17 29.37 4.94 45.70
CA TYR A 17 29.21 4.01 44.58
C TYR A 17 30.47 3.14 44.41
N ASN A 18 31.64 3.78 44.42
CA ASN A 18 32.94 3.12 44.27
C ASN A 18 33.47 2.47 45.58
N LEU A 19 32.75 2.60 46.69
CA LEU A 19 33.15 1.97 47.95
C LEU A 19 33.06 0.45 47.81
N THR A 20 34.15 -0.26 48.11
CA THR A 20 34.18 -1.73 48.07
C THR A 20 33.85 -2.29 49.45
N TYR A 21 32.75 -3.04 49.56
CA TYR A 21 32.42 -3.81 50.76
C TYR A 21 32.70 -5.29 50.50
N GLY A 22 33.86 -5.78 50.97
CA GLY A 22 34.33 -7.12 50.62
C GLY A 22 34.98 -7.15 49.23
N THR A 23 34.40 -7.86 48.27
CA THR A 23 34.91 -8.01 46.89
C THR A 23 34.07 -7.29 45.84
N GLU A 24 32.98 -6.64 46.24
CA GLU A 24 31.96 -6.06 45.36
C GLU A 24 31.78 -4.57 45.65
N LEU A 25 31.36 -3.81 44.64
CA LEU A 25 31.11 -2.36 44.74
C LEU A 25 29.75 -2.13 45.38
N MET A 26 29.62 -1.09 46.19
CA MET A 26 28.33 -0.74 46.80
C MET A 26 27.29 -0.32 45.76
N GLY A 27 27.72 0.24 44.62
CA GLY A 27 26.84 0.51 43.48
C GLY A 27 26.17 -0.74 42.89
N ASP A 28 26.78 -1.92 43.03
CA ASP A 28 26.18 -3.19 42.57
C ASP A 28 25.14 -3.75 43.56
N TYR A 29 25.13 -3.26 44.80
CA TYR A 29 24.24 -3.73 45.87
C TYR A 29 22.96 -2.91 46.01
N GLU A 30 22.96 -1.65 45.59
CA GLU A 30 21.87 -0.69 45.78
C GLU A 30 21.58 0.02 44.46
N GLU A 31 20.52 -0.42 43.77
CA GLU A 31 20.08 0.12 42.46
C GLU A 31 19.86 1.64 42.51
N ASP A 32 19.26 2.10 43.61
CA ASP A 32 19.08 3.51 43.96
C ASP A 32 20.39 4.32 43.94
N LEU A 33 21.52 3.73 44.38
CA LEU A 33 22.84 4.37 44.35
C LEU A 33 23.44 4.39 42.94
N ASN A 34 23.14 3.39 42.12
CA ASN A 34 23.50 3.36 40.70
C ASN A 34 22.75 4.45 39.93
N ASP A 35 21.45 4.61 40.17
CA ASP A 35 20.65 5.68 39.54
C ASP A 35 21.14 7.07 39.95
N ALA A 36 21.43 7.26 41.24
CA ALA A 36 22.03 8.50 41.73
C ALA A 36 23.39 8.78 41.08
N TYR A 37 24.21 7.75 40.88
CA TYR A 37 25.51 7.84 40.19
C TYR A 37 25.36 8.21 38.71
N ASP A 38 24.40 7.59 38.00
CA ASP A 38 24.13 7.85 36.59
C ASP A 38 23.59 9.27 36.37
N VAL A 39 22.72 9.76 37.26
CA VAL A 39 22.21 11.13 37.22
C VAL A 39 23.34 12.15 37.40
N VAL A 40 24.19 12.00 38.43
CA VAL A 40 25.27 12.97 38.70
C VAL A 40 26.46 12.89 37.75
N ASN A 41 26.60 11.77 37.04
CA ASN A 41 27.58 11.60 35.98
C ASN A 41 26.99 11.73 34.56
N SER A 42 25.70 12.07 34.42
CA SER A 42 25.10 12.36 33.13
C SER A 42 25.78 13.55 32.44
N PRO A 43 25.89 13.56 31.10
CA PRO A 43 26.52 14.67 30.38
C PRO A 43 25.94 16.05 30.76
N ALA A 44 24.61 16.13 30.94
CA ALA A 44 23.93 17.37 31.34
C ALA A 44 24.31 17.82 32.77
N ALA A 45 24.31 16.91 33.75
CA ALA A 45 24.71 17.23 35.13
C ALA A 45 26.20 17.64 35.21
N LEU A 46 27.07 16.95 34.45
CA LEU A 46 28.49 17.30 34.34
C LEU A 46 28.71 18.69 33.72
N GLN A 47 27.91 19.06 32.72
CA GLN A 47 27.94 20.38 32.09
C GLN A 47 27.44 21.50 33.03
N MET A 48 26.47 21.21 33.90
CA MET A 48 25.98 22.13 34.95
C MET A 48 26.98 22.31 36.12
N LEU A 49 28.00 21.46 36.22
CA LEU A 49 28.97 21.42 37.30
C LEU A 49 30.31 22.12 36.97
N LEU A 50 30.39 22.87 35.87
CA LEU A 50 31.63 23.50 35.42
C LEU A 50 32.09 24.62 36.38
N TYR A 51 33.11 24.33 37.19
CA TYR A 51 33.83 25.30 38.03
C TYR A 51 35.26 25.51 37.55
N SER A 52 35.85 26.65 37.91
CA SER A 52 37.30 26.86 37.86
C SER A 52 37.88 26.66 39.26
N PHE A 53 38.90 25.81 39.39
CA PHE A 53 39.67 25.59 40.63
C PHE A 53 41.12 25.22 40.27
N ASP A 54 42.08 25.70 41.06
CA ASP A 54 43.52 25.59 40.75
C ASP A 54 44.28 24.52 41.56
N ASP A 55 43.70 24.00 42.66
CA ASP A 55 44.42 23.05 43.55
C ASP A 55 43.47 22.00 44.17
N PHE A 56 43.82 20.71 44.05
CA PHE A 56 43.05 19.55 44.49
C PHE A 56 43.98 18.45 45.03
N ASP A 57 43.66 17.86 46.18
CA ASP A 57 44.50 16.83 46.83
C ASP A 57 44.32 15.46 46.13
N TRP A 58 45.43 14.83 45.73
CA TRP A 58 45.56 13.94 44.55
C TRP A 58 44.91 12.53 44.58
N ASP A 59 44.04 12.20 45.53
CA ASP A 59 43.48 10.82 45.65
C ASP A 59 42.12 10.59 44.95
N THR A 60 41.52 11.62 44.34
CA THR A 60 40.31 11.48 43.51
C THR A 60 40.54 12.07 42.13
N GLN A 61 40.53 11.21 41.11
CA GLN A 61 40.78 11.56 39.70
C GLN A 61 39.55 12.26 39.10
N VAL A 62 39.29 13.49 39.51
CA VAL A 62 38.09 14.24 39.11
C VAL A 62 38.54 15.54 38.44
N TRP A 63 38.74 15.39 37.11
CA TRP A 63 38.67 16.39 36.02
C TRP A 63 39.98 16.68 35.29
N ASP A 64 40.07 16.09 34.09
CA ASP A 64 40.93 16.54 33.01
C ASP A 64 40.21 17.72 32.31
N SER A 65 40.98 18.74 31.93
CA SER A 65 40.64 19.77 30.94
C SER A 65 39.81 19.31 29.73
N SER A 66 39.79 18.01 29.40
CA SER A 66 39.03 17.38 28.32
C SER A 66 37.51 17.47 28.45
N THR A 67 36.87 17.34 29.62
CA THR A 67 35.39 17.43 29.69
C THR A 67 34.91 18.83 29.34
N ARG A 68 35.62 19.85 29.83
CA ARG A 68 35.42 21.25 29.44
C ARG A 68 35.68 21.47 27.95
N ASN A 69 36.84 21.01 27.47
CA ASN A 69 37.20 21.18 26.06
C ASN A 69 36.24 20.43 25.13
N HIS A 70 35.71 19.27 25.54
CA HIS A 70 34.73 18.48 24.80
C HIS A 70 33.42 19.22 24.68
N PHE A 71 32.88 19.76 25.79
CA PHE A 71 31.65 20.55 25.75
C PHE A 71 31.81 21.83 24.93
N SER A 72 32.91 22.57 25.09
CA SER A 72 33.20 23.75 24.26
C SER A 72 33.36 23.41 22.77
N ASN A 73 33.94 22.26 22.44
CA ASN A 73 34.06 21.81 21.05
C ASN A 73 32.71 21.34 20.49
N GLU A 74 31.87 20.69 21.29
CA GLU A 74 30.52 20.28 20.91
C GLU A 74 29.64 21.50 20.60
N LEU A 75 29.67 22.53 21.46
CA LEU A 75 29.00 23.83 21.23
C LEU A 75 29.49 24.50 19.94
N TYR A 76 30.82 24.56 19.75
CA TYR A 76 31.42 25.14 18.55
C TYR A 76 31.03 24.39 17.27
N LEU A 77 30.95 23.06 17.30
CA LEU A 77 30.58 22.22 16.16
C LEU A 77 29.08 22.27 15.85
N LYS A 78 28.22 22.39 16.86
CA LYS A 78 26.77 22.55 16.68
C LYS A 78 26.41 23.94 16.13
N GLY A 79 27.22 24.95 16.45
CA GLY A 79 27.05 26.32 15.95
C GLY A 79 25.81 27.01 16.49
N PHE A 80 25.66 28.30 16.15
CA PHE A 80 24.44 29.07 16.43
C PHE A 80 23.42 28.93 15.28
N PRO A 81 22.11 29.05 15.56
CA PRO A 81 21.09 29.17 14.52
C PRO A 81 21.43 30.32 13.56
N LEU A 82 21.59 29.99 12.27
CA LEU A 82 21.99 30.96 11.24
C LEU A 82 20.82 31.77 10.67
N THR A 83 19.59 31.34 10.93
CA THR A 83 18.34 31.93 10.39
C THR A 83 17.58 32.76 11.43
N CYS A 84 18.13 32.92 12.63
CA CYS A 84 17.52 33.66 13.72
C CYS A 84 18.51 34.69 14.25
N GLU A 85 17.98 35.77 14.83
CA GLU A 85 18.80 36.74 15.56
C GLU A 85 19.24 36.12 16.90
N ASN A 86 20.54 36.05 17.14
CA ASN A 86 21.13 35.48 18.34
C ASN A 86 21.29 36.57 19.41
N ILE A 87 20.54 36.44 20.50
CA ILE A 87 20.49 37.44 21.56
C ILE A 87 21.18 36.90 22.81
N ALA A 88 22.21 37.62 23.27
CA ALA A 88 22.83 37.40 24.59
C ALA A 88 22.07 38.16 25.68
N ILE A 89 21.90 37.54 26.84
CA ILE A 89 21.26 38.14 28.01
C ILE A 89 22.19 37.92 29.21
N ALA A 90 22.68 39.00 29.80
CA ALA A 90 23.48 38.98 31.01
C ALA A 90 22.62 39.37 32.23
N LYS A 91 22.60 38.50 33.24
CA LYS A 91 22.00 38.74 34.57
C LYS A 91 23.13 38.76 35.62
N GLY A 92 23.03 39.62 36.63
CA GLY A 92 23.90 39.62 37.81
C GLY A 92 25.00 40.70 37.85
N ASN A 93 25.41 41.08 39.07
CA ASN A 93 26.44 42.10 39.34
C ASN A 93 27.61 41.60 40.21
N GLY A 94 27.71 40.28 40.46
CA GLY A 94 28.74 39.72 41.34
C GLY A 94 28.39 39.61 42.83
N ILE A 95 27.20 40.02 43.29
CA ILE A 95 26.89 40.11 44.73
C ILE A 95 25.69 39.22 45.10
N GLY A 96 25.96 37.97 45.52
CA GLY A 96 24.94 37.04 46.01
C GLY A 96 24.41 37.43 47.39
N ALA A 97 23.23 38.06 47.45
CA ALA A 97 22.62 38.55 48.68
C ALA A 97 21.49 37.65 49.25
N GLU A 98 21.03 36.62 48.51
CA GLU A 98 19.80 35.88 48.85
C GLU A 98 20.01 34.42 49.28
N GLN A 99 21.25 33.93 49.36
CA GLN A 99 21.51 32.51 49.68
C GLN A 99 21.37 32.15 51.17
N ASN A 100 21.26 33.12 52.08
CA ASN A 100 21.15 32.95 53.54
C ASN A 100 22.26 32.18 54.29
N PHE A 101 23.14 31.43 53.60
CA PHE A 101 24.31 30.75 54.18
C PHE A 101 25.62 31.14 53.49
N GLY A 102 26.73 30.96 54.22
CA GLY A 102 28.06 31.38 53.82
C GLY A 102 28.89 30.28 53.14
N SER A 103 30.03 30.68 52.56
CA SER A 103 31.04 29.72 52.12
C SER A 103 31.43 28.79 53.26
N LEU A 104 31.58 27.49 52.99
CA LEU A 104 31.89 26.44 53.98
C LEU A 104 30.82 26.21 55.05
N ALA A 105 29.61 26.74 54.87
CA ALA A 105 28.50 26.33 55.72
C ALA A 105 28.31 24.79 55.63
N PRO A 106 28.08 24.10 56.76
CA PRO A 106 27.69 22.70 56.72
C PRO A 106 26.36 22.60 55.97
N LEU A 107 26.26 21.67 55.02
CA LEU A 107 25.05 21.46 54.23
C LEU A 107 24.33 20.20 54.70
N PHE A 108 25.09 19.11 54.85
CA PHE A 108 24.57 17.82 55.26
C PHE A 108 25.60 17.13 56.17
N ASN A 109 25.13 16.58 57.28
CA ASN A 109 25.90 15.68 58.12
C ASN A 109 25.13 14.38 58.39
N ALA A 110 25.86 13.27 58.42
CA ALA A 110 25.38 11.98 58.90
C ALA A 110 26.34 11.47 59.97
N ASP A 111 25.85 11.29 61.20
CA ASP A 111 26.61 10.68 62.30
C ASP A 111 25.81 9.48 62.84
N ILE A 112 25.93 8.36 62.13
CA ILE A 112 25.25 7.11 62.45
C ILE A 112 26.20 6.28 63.31
N GLN A 113 26.22 6.59 64.61
CA GLN A 113 26.85 5.74 65.62
C GLN A 113 25.83 4.72 66.11
N ASN A 114 26.31 3.54 66.52
CA ASN A 114 25.51 2.42 67.03
C ASN A 114 24.76 2.70 68.36
N ASN A 115 24.02 3.80 68.41
CA ASN A 115 23.11 4.18 69.46
C ASN A 115 21.73 3.61 69.09
N PHE A 116 21.14 2.79 69.97
CA PHE A 116 19.88 2.06 69.72
C PHE A 116 18.73 2.94 69.19
N ASN A 117 18.78 4.26 69.43
CA ASN A 117 17.80 5.21 68.94
C ASN A 117 17.93 5.48 67.43
N CYS A 118 19.13 5.67 66.87
CA CYS A 118 19.30 5.88 65.41
C CYS A 118 18.87 4.62 64.63
N PHE A 119 19.18 3.43 65.16
CA PHE A 119 18.85 2.15 64.53
C PHE A 119 17.33 1.92 64.38
N ALA A 120 16.53 2.35 65.36
CA ALA A 120 15.07 2.17 65.33
C ALA A 120 14.40 3.04 64.25
N TYR A 121 14.89 4.27 64.04
CA TYR A 121 14.39 5.16 62.99
C TYR A 121 14.82 4.72 61.58
N LEU A 122 16.03 4.19 61.45
CA LEU A 122 16.60 3.71 60.18
C LEU A 122 15.97 2.38 59.71
N ALA A 123 15.53 1.52 60.63
CA ALA A 123 14.85 0.27 60.29
C ALA A 123 13.44 0.47 59.70
N ASP A 124 12.75 1.57 60.04
CA ASP A 124 11.46 1.94 59.44
C ASP A 124 11.62 2.45 57.99
N ILE A 125 12.72 3.15 57.66
CA ILE A 125 13.03 3.63 56.30
C ILE A 125 13.30 2.45 55.33
N TYR A 126 14.00 1.40 55.79
CA TYR A 126 14.40 0.27 54.94
C TYR A 126 13.24 -0.69 54.60
N GLY A 127 12.08 -0.57 55.26
CA GLY A 127 10.97 -1.52 55.17
C GLY A 127 9.73 -1.06 54.39
N LEU A 128 9.67 0.19 53.92
CA LEU A 128 8.41 0.81 53.45
C LEU A 128 8.46 1.49 52.07
N VAL A 129 9.58 1.45 51.34
CA VAL A 129 9.73 2.18 50.07
C VAL A 129 9.69 1.22 48.87
N GLU A 130 8.48 0.96 48.35
CA GLU A 130 8.25 0.47 46.97
C GLU A 130 7.86 1.71 46.13
N PHE A 131 8.67 2.08 45.14
CA PHE A 131 8.36 3.20 44.24
C PHE A 131 7.59 2.69 43.01
N ASP A 132 6.47 3.33 42.69
CA ASP A 132 5.68 3.09 41.47
C ASP A 132 6.33 3.89 40.31
N ASP A 133 6.66 3.22 39.20
CA ASP A 133 7.56 3.67 38.11
C ASP A 133 7.09 4.84 37.20
N ASP A 134 5.96 5.50 37.47
CA ASP A 134 5.19 6.16 36.40
C ASP A 134 5.23 7.71 36.30
N ASN A 135 6.15 8.45 36.92
CA ASN A 135 6.12 9.94 36.88
C ASN A 135 7.44 10.65 36.47
N GLY A 136 7.49 11.20 35.24
CA GLY A 136 8.17 12.46 34.85
C GLY A 136 9.64 12.75 35.26
N ILE A 137 10.53 12.79 34.26
CA ILE A 137 12.01 12.92 34.32
C ILE A 137 12.54 14.21 35.02
N GLY A 138 11.73 15.27 35.17
CA GLY A 138 12.18 16.57 35.71
C GLY A 138 12.06 16.75 37.23
N GLU A 139 11.13 16.05 37.88
CA GLU A 139 10.86 16.15 39.33
C GLU A 139 11.52 15.03 40.15
N GLN A 140 12.04 13.99 39.49
CA GLN A 140 12.64 12.82 40.16
C GLN A 140 14.10 13.00 40.57
N ALA A 141 14.88 13.84 39.88
CA ALA A 141 16.34 13.79 40.00
C ALA A 141 16.86 14.10 41.41
N LEU A 142 16.31 15.09 42.14
CA LEU A 142 16.81 15.43 43.49
C LEU A 142 16.24 14.51 44.59
N ASN A 143 15.00 14.01 44.39
CA ASN A 143 14.33 13.10 45.32
C ASN A 143 14.94 11.69 45.29
N GLN A 144 15.22 11.16 44.09
CA GLN A 144 16.02 9.96 43.91
C GLN A 144 17.44 10.20 44.46
N PHE A 145 18.07 11.33 44.15
CA PHE A 145 19.43 11.65 44.57
C PHE A 145 19.66 11.72 46.08
N ILE A 146 18.77 12.37 46.85
CA ILE A 146 18.89 12.48 48.31
C ILE A 146 18.35 11.22 49.01
N GLY A 147 17.25 10.65 48.51
CA GLY A 147 16.64 9.44 49.06
C GLY A 147 17.52 8.20 48.95
N SER A 148 18.11 7.96 47.77
CA SER A 148 19.03 6.84 47.50
C SER A 148 20.31 6.93 48.33
N PHE A 149 20.84 8.14 48.51
CA PHE A 149 22.00 8.40 49.35
C PHE A 149 21.71 8.05 50.82
N ILE A 150 20.53 8.41 51.33
CA ILE A 150 20.11 8.08 52.70
C ILE A 150 19.89 6.58 52.89
N LYS A 151 19.28 5.88 51.92
CA LYS A 151 19.12 4.40 51.96
C LYS A 151 20.46 3.68 52.01
N SER A 152 21.42 4.11 51.19
CA SER A 152 22.79 3.59 51.19
C SER A 152 23.48 3.77 52.55
N LEU A 153 23.33 4.94 53.16
CA LEU A 153 23.87 5.21 54.50
C LEU A 153 23.16 4.40 55.59
N THR A 154 21.87 4.13 55.43
CA THR A 154 21.07 3.29 56.33
C THR A 154 21.57 1.84 56.29
N PHE A 155 21.76 1.28 55.09
CA PHE A 155 22.31 -0.07 54.91
C PHE A 155 23.70 -0.23 55.55
N ILE A 156 24.58 0.75 55.37
CA ILE A 156 25.92 0.76 55.97
C ILE A 156 25.85 0.96 57.49
N GLY A 157 25.03 1.89 57.97
CA GLY A 157 24.86 2.26 59.38
C GLY A 157 24.37 1.13 60.28
N VAL A 158 23.63 0.16 59.72
CA VAL A 158 23.23 -1.09 60.42
C VAL A 158 24.45 -1.96 60.76
N ARG A 159 25.59 -1.78 60.07
CA ARG A 159 26.77 -2.68 60.13
C ARG A 159 28.10 -1.96 60.43
N ALA A 160 28.11 -0.62 60.42
CA ALA A 160 29.29 0.20 60.59
C ALA A 160 28.92 1.54 61.25
N ASP A 161 29.89 2.16 61.95
CA ASP A 161 29.73 3.56 62.38
C ASP A 161 30.06 4.45 61.17
N VAL A 162 29.13 5.34 60.79
CA VAL A 162 29.26 6.20 59.59
C VAL A 162 29.23 7.66 60.01
N GLU A 163 30.28 8.38 59.67
CA GLU A 163 30.40 9.84 59.85
C GLU A 163 30.65 10.46 58.46
N ILE A 164 29.74 11.31 57.98
CA ILE A 164 29.86 12.03 56.71
C ILE A 164 29.52 13.49 56.93
N ASP A 165 30.38 14.37 56.44
CA ASP A 165 30.14 15.81 56.42
C ASP A 165 30.29 16.34 54.99
N VAL A 166 29.26 17.05 54.52
CA VAL A 166 29.27 17.76 53.24
C VAL A 166 29.12 19.25 53.52
N ASN A 167 30.10 20.05 53.10
CA ASN A 167 30.11 21.50 53.28
C ASN A 167 29.94 22.23 51.94
N ALA A 168 29.45 23.46 52.00
CA ALA A 168 29.39 24.36 50.86
C ALA A 168 30.80 24.67 50.33
N MET A 169 30.92 24.92 49.03
CA MET A 169 32.21 25.27 48.44
C MET A 169 32.79 26.56 49.05
N PRO A 170 34.13 26.64 49.20
CA PRO A 170 34.77 27.89 49.58
C PRO A 170 34.55 28.95 48.49
N GLY A 171 34.63 30.22 48.88
CA GLY A 171 34.80 31.29 47.89
C GLY A 171 36.19 31.24 47.25
N TYR A 172 36.55 32.25 46.47
CA TYR A 172 37.93 32.37 46.01
C TYR A 172 38.85 32.80 47.14
N VAL A 173 39.44 31.79 47.76
CA VAL A 173 40.43 31.93 48.80
C VAL A 173 41.65 31.06 48.46
N PRO A 174 42.88 31.53 48.74
CA PRO A 174 44.11 30.79 48.40
C PRO A 174 44.33 29.51 49.20
N GLU A 175 43.58 29.35 50.29
CA GLU A 175 43.68 28.19 51.18
C GLU A 175 42.71 27.09 50.73
N SER A 176 43.12 25.83 50.82
CA SER A 176 42.23 24.70 50.52
C SER A 176 41.35 24.37 51.73
N TYR A 177 40.05 24.29 51.50
CA TYR A 177 39.05 24.01 52.52
C TYR A 177 38.32 22.71 52.24
N GLN A 178 37.94 22.02 53.30
CA GLN A 178 37.31 20.72 53.22
C GLN A 178 35.82 20.84 52.88
N ILE A 179 35.43 20.27 51.74
CA ILE A 179 34.05 20.27 51.25
C ILE A 179 33.35 18.92 51.43
N TYR A 180 34.13 17.86 51.66
CA TYR A 180 33.62 16.52 51.94
C TYR A 180 34.53 15.78 52.93
N GLU A 181 33.93 15.18 53.95
CA GLU A 181 34.54 14.17 54.83
C GLU A 181 33.67 12.91 54.83
N ARG A 182 34.30 11.75 54.78
CA ARG A 182 33.67 10.48 55.16
C ARG A 182 34.60 9.69 56.06
N LYS A 183 34.03 9.02 57.05
CA LYS A 183 34.70 8.05 57.91
C LYS A 183 33.74 6.92 58.23
N ILE A 184 33.96 5.76 57.60
CA ILE A 184 33.20 4.53 57.84
C ILE A 184 34.05 3.58 58.68
N GLN A 185 33.51 3.08 59.79
CA GLN A 185 34.15 2.09 60.67
C GLN A 185 33.33 0.80 60.74
N ILE A 186 33.76 -0.24 60.03
CA ILE A 186 33.05 -1.54 60.00
C ILE A 186 33.41 -2.36 61.25
N ARG A 187 32.39 -2.85 61.98
CA ARG A 187 32.57 -3.74 63.14
C ARG A 187 32.11 -5.16 62.79
N VAL A 188 33.01 -6.14 62.87
CA VAL A 188 32.64 -7.57 62.70
C VAL A 188 32.41 -8.15 64.08
N ALA A 189 31.15 -8.38 64.44
CA ALA A 189 30.66 -8.70 65.78
C ALA A 189 30.90 -7.58 66.81
N TRP A 190 29.95 -7.45 67.75
CA TRP A 190 29.71 -6.33 68.69
C TRP A 190 30.89 -5.77 69.51
N VAL A 191 32.15 -6.22 69.33
CA VAL A 191 33.26 -5.91 70.24
C VAL A 191 34.60 -5.56 69.56
N ILE A 192 34.82 -5.72 68.24
CA ILE A 192 36.14 -5.43 67.63
C ILE A 192 36.02 -4.63 66.30
N PRO A 193 36.48 -3.36 66.23
CA PRO A 193 36.59 -2.61 64.97
C PRO A 193 37.81 -3.08 64.18
N TYR A 194 37.71 -3.30 62.86
CA TYR A 194 38.85 -3.78 62.08
C TYR A 194 39.20 -2.98 60.82
N VAL A 195 38.33 -2.13 60.26
CA VAL A 195 38.73 -1.25 59.15
C VAL A 195 38.03 0.10 59.23
N THR A 196 38.81 1.18 59.19
CA THR A 196 38.32 2.56 59.00
C THR A 196 38.65 2.98 57.58
N PHE A 197 37.65 3.44 56.83
CA PHE A 197 37.82 4.01 55.49
C PHE A 197 37.60 5.52 55.57
N PRO A 198 38.63 6.33 55.87
CA PRO A 198 38.50 7.78 55.81
C PRO A 198 38.67 8.27 54.37
N LYS A 199 37.88 9.25 53.96
CA LYS A 199 38.10 10.06 52.75
C LYS A 199 37.85 11.52 53.07
N LYS A 200 38.71 12.40 52.54
CA LYS A 200 38.57 13.85 52.67
C LYS A 200 38.82 14.49 51.33
N VAL A 201 38.00 15.46 50.94
CA VAL A 201 38.21 16.25 49.73
C VAL A 201 38.29 17.73 50.11
N LYS A 202 39.35 18.39 49.64
CA LYS A 202 39.59 19.81 49.84
C LYS A 202 39.69 20.54 48.50
N VAL A 203 39.18 21.76 48.46
CA VAL A 203 39.17 22.62 47.26
C VAL A 203 39.67 24.02 47.62
N ALA A 204 40.46 24.64 46.73
CA ALA A 204 40.87 26.04 46.78
C ALA A 204 40.52 26.76 45.47
N TYR A 205 40.51 28.09 45.47
CA TYR A 205 40.36 28.93 44.27
C TYR A 205 39.06 28.70 43.46
N SER A 206 37.92 28.41 44.10
CA SER A 206 36.65 28.16 43.41
C SER A 206 35.90 29.43 43.00
N TYR A 207 35.66 29.61 41.70
CA TYR A 207 34.73 30.61 41.13
C TYR A 207 33.74 29.99 40.12
N PRO A 208 32.50 30.49 40.04
CA PRO A 208 31.59 30.22 38.91
C PRO A 208 32.11 30.86 37.61
N TYR A 209 31.77 30.27 36.47
CA TYR A 209 32.23 30.68 35.13
C TYR A 209 31.56 31.95 34.58
N ASP A 210 30.49 32.43 35.21
CA ASP A 210 30.00 33.79 35.06
C ASP A 210 29.87 34.41 36.46
N SER A 211 30.05 35.73 36.59
CA SER A 211 30.01 36.40 37.89
C SER A 211 28.59 36.47 38.49
N CYS A 212 27.64 35.65 38.02
CA CYS A 212 26.27 35.65 38.52
C CYS A 212 26.15 34.67 39.70
N PRO A 213 25.56 35.08 40.84
CA PRO A 213 25.15 34.11 41.84
C PRO A 213 24.06 33.20 41.24
N GLY A 214 24.21 31.89 41.44
CA GLY A 214 23.22 30.91 41.03
C GLY A 214 21.83 31.15 41.63
N SER A 215 20.78 30.64 40.98
CA SER A 215 19.42 30.62 41.56
C SER A 215 19.39 29.68 42.77
N THR A 216 18.57 29.98 43.78
CA THR A 216 18.24 29.08 44.89
C THR A 216 17.00 28.23 44.54
N TYR A 217 17.10 26.91 44.69
CA TYR A 217 15.99 25.98 44.70
C TYR A 217 15.80 25.44 46.11
N SER A 218 14.58 25.57 46.64
CA SER A 218 14.22 24.90 47.91
C SER A 218 14.12 23.40 47.69
N VAL A 219 14.70 22.63 48.62
CA VAL A 219 14.56 21.17 48.71
C VAL A 219 13.09 20.75 48.88
N GLU A 220 12.28 21.62 49.49
CA GLU A 220 10.83 21.39 49.67
C GLU A 220 10.08 21.35 48.32
N ASN A 221 10.56 22.08 47.30
CA ASN A 221 9.96 22.06 45.96
C ASN A 221 10.13 20.73 45.23
N PHE A 222 10.99 19.83 45.75
CA PHE A 222 11.17 18.49 45.23
C PHE A 222 10.44 17.45 46.09
N SER A 223 9.86 17.82 47.23
CA SER A 223 9.19 16.88 48.10
C SER A 223 7.79 16.51 47.58
N ILE A 224 7.48 15.21 47.58
CA ILE A 224 6.09 14.73 47.45
C ILE A 224 5.53 14.70 48.87
N ALA A 225 4.32 15.22 49.07
CA ALA A 225 3.65 15.20 50.37
C ALA A 225 3.63 13.77 50.96
N GLY A 226 4.24 13.58 52.14
CA GLY A 226 4.40 12.29 52.80
C GLY A 226 5.71 11.54 52.51
N SER A 227 6.69 12.16 51.85
CA SER A 227 8.01 11.55 51.56
C SER A 227 8.99 11.62 52.75
N ASP A 228 9.96 10.70 52.80
CA ASP A 228 11.04 10.70 53.79
C ASP A 228 11.92 11.97 53.75
N LEU A 229 11.90 12.69 52.62
CA LEU A 229 12.53 14.00 52.48
C LEU A 229 11.84 15.05 53.37
N GLU A 230 10.51 15.04 53.51
CA GLU A 230 9.80 15.91 54.46
C GLU A 230 10.20 15.59 55.91
N ALA A 231 10.30 14.31 56.26
CA ALA A 231 10.71 13.89 57.60
C ALA A 231 12.15 14.32 57.94
N LEU A 232 13.08 14.25 56.97
CA LEU A 232 14.43 14.79 57.10
C LEU A 232 14.43 16.31 57.24
N LEU A 233 13.66 17.01 56.40
CA LEU A 233 13.54 18.47 56.44
C LEU A 233 12.98 18.96 57.79
N ASP A 234 12.05 18.21 58.39
CA ASP A 234 11.48 18.49 59.72
C ASP A 234 12.40 18.11 60.89
N GLY A 235 13.60 17.58 60.61
CA GLY A 235 14.59 17.22 61.61
C GLY A 235 14.24 15.94 62.38
N THR A 236 13.33 15.12 61.86
CA THR A 236 12.89 13.85 62.49
C THR A 236 14.05 12.90 62.76
N TYR A 237 15.07 12.93 61.89
CA TYR A 237 16.23 12.06 61.95
C TYR A 237 17.45 12.68 62.67
N ALA A 238 17.33 13.89 63.20
CA ALA A 238 18.39 14.53 63.97
C ALA A 238 18.59 13.84 65.35
N PRO A 239 19.83 13.61 65.82
CA PRO A 239 21.09 14.09 65.24
C PRO A 239 21.77 13.10 64.26
N CYS A 240 21.11 12.01 63.89
CA CYS A 240 21.70 10.93 63.10
C CYS A 240 21.90 11.36 61.63
N LEU A 241 20.94 12.10 61.08
CA LEU A 241 20.98 12.72 59.75
C LEU A 241 20.44 14.14 59.89
N GLU A 242 21.22 15.16 59.55
CA GLU A 242 20.75 16.54 59.55
C GLU A 242 21.07 17.23 58.21
N LEU A 243 20.04 17.87 57.67
CA LEU A 243 20.17 18.81 56.57
C LEU A 243 20.15 20.21 57.16
N HIS A 244 21.26 20.93 57.07
CA HIS A 244 21.43 22.24 57.69
C HIS A 244 20.83 23.37 56.85
N GLU A 245 20.79 23.19 55.53
CA GLU A 245 20.31 24.19 54.58
C GLU A 245 19.22 23.60 53.69
N ARG A 246 18.08 24.30 53.60
CA ARG A 246 16.91 23.87 52.82
C ARG A 246 16.88 24.44 51.41
N ASP A 247 17.73 25.41 51.11
CA ASP A 247 17.81 26.05 49.79
C ASP A 247 19.18 25.75 49.17
N PHE A 248 19.20 25.24 47.95
CA PHE A 248 20.43 24.91 47.22
C PHE A 248 20.60 25.78 46.00
N CYS A 249 21.84 26.16 45.69
CA CYS A 249 22.12 27.00 44.54
C CYS A 249 22.61 26.22 43.33
N PHE A 250 22.13 26.62 42.15
CA PHE A 250 22.64 26.15 40.86
C PHE A 250 23.09 27.35 40.00
N VAL A 251 24.23 27.21 39.30
CA VAL A 251 24.67 28.19 38.30
C VAL A 251 24.40 27.64 36.89
N PRO A 252 23.51 28.24 36.09
CA PRO A 252 23.42 27.92 34.68
C PRO A 252 24.62 28.51 33.92
N THR A 253 25.50 27.65 33.43
CA THR A 253 26.77 28.00 32.76
C THR A 253 26.67 28.31 31.27
N PHE A 254 25.51 28.73 30.74
CA PHE A 254 25.33 28.84 29.29
C PHE A 254 25.83 30.16 28.66
N SER A 255 26.01 31.25 29.41
CA SER A 255 26.21 32.59 28.83
C SER A 255 27.64 32.87 28.30
N ALA A 256 28.67 32.20 28.82
CA ALA A 256 30.08 32.57 28.59
C ALA A 256 30.90 31.61 27.69
N LEU A 257 30.36 30.43 27.32
CA LEU A 257 31.18 29.32 26.80
C LEU A 257 31.58 29.44 25.32
N ASP A 258 30.87 30.21 24.49
CA ASP A 258 31.25 30.42 23.08
C ASP A 258 31.91 31.79 22.79
N ILE A 259 32.26 32.55 23.84
CA ILE A 259 33.01 33.80 23.68
C ILE A 259 34.50 33.49 23.84
N TYR A 260 35.21 33.36 22.72
CA TYR A 260 36.60 32.87 22.67
C TYR A 260 37.55 33.57 23.67
N ASP A 261 37.49 34.90 23.78
CA ASP A 261 38.35 35.70 24.66
C ASP A 261 38.06 35.43 26.16
N TYR A 262 36.83 35.04 26.50
CA TYR A 262 36.42 34.71 27.87
C TYR A 262 36.66 33.23 28.23
N ARG A 263 36.87 32.35 27.25
CA ARG A 263 37.35 30.97 27.49
C ARG A 263 38.74 30.94 28.16
N LEU A 264 39.56 31.96 27.95
CA LEU A 264 40.92 32.08 28.48
C LEU A 264 41.01 32.88 29.80
N ALA A 265 39.97 33.64 30.16
CA ALA A 265 39.90 34.44 31.38
C ALA A 265 38.46 34.43 31.95
N PRO A 266 37.97 33.28 32.43
CA PRO A 266 36.56 33.03 32.74
C PRO A 266 36.01 33.84 33.92
N TYR A 267 36.89 34.54 34.64
CA TYR A 267 36.59 35.39 35.78
C TYR A 267 36.44 36.88 35.41
N THR A 268 36.49 37.22 34.13
CA THR A 268 36.31 38.61 33.68
C THR A 268 34.82 38.95 33.63
N PRO A 269 34.35 40.04 34.26
CA PRO A 269 32.97 40.51 34.10
C PRO A 269 32.64 40.67 32.63
N ILE A 270 31.48 40.16 32.21
CA ILE A 270 31.01 40.32 30.83
C ILE A 270 30.67 41.79 30.61
N ASP A 271 31.39 42.47 29.71
CA ASP A 271 30.97 43.77 29.17
C ASP A 271 30.04 43.55 27.95
N PRO A 272 28.74 43.90 28.06
CA PRO A 272 27.77 43.76 26.96
C PRO A 272 28.17 44.53 25.69
N VAL A 273 28.89 45.64 25.86
CA VAL A 273 29.37 46.47 24.75
C VAL A 273 30.44 45.70 23.99
N ASP A 274 31.33 44.98 24.69
CA ASP A 274 32.40 44.22 24.06
C ASP A 274 31.92 42.91 23.40
N ILE A 275 30.78 42.35 23.82
CA ILE A 275 30.16 41.17 23.20
C ILE A 275 29.66 41.51 21.79
N VAL A 276 28.95 42.62 21.63
CA VAL A 276 28.27 42.98 20.37
C VAL A 276 29.14 43.86 19.47
N ALA A 277 29.98 44.73 20.05
CA ALA A 277 30.71 45.73 19.27
C ALA A 277 31.90 45.20 18.48
N ASN A 278 32.37 43.97 18.75
CA ASN A 278 33.69 43.53 18.29
C ASN A 278 33.68 42.52 17.12
N ASN A 279 32.53 42.12 16.55
CA ASN A 279 32.43 41.03 15.55
C ASN A 279 33.12 39.71 15.99
N LYS A 280 33.41 39.57 17.29
CA LYS A 280 34.12 38.44 17.89
C LYS A 280 33.18 37.41 18.49
N THR A 281 31.87 37.69 18.51
CA THR A 281 30.84 36.79 19.01
C THR A 281 29.76 36.61 17.95
N PRO A 282 29.07 35.45 17.93
CA PRO A 282 27.94 35.19 17.05
C PRO A 282 26.63 35.84 17.52
N PHE A 283 26.67 36.66 18.58
CA PHE A 283 25.50 37.36 19.09
C PHE A 283 25.28 38.68 18.34
N ASP A 284 24.09 38.84 17.80
CA ASP A 284 23.65 40.05 17.11
C ASP A 284 23.35 41.18 18.10
N LYS A 285 22.93 40.84 19.32
CA LYS A 285 22.58 41.77 20.41
C LYS A 285 22.94 41.21 21.78
N CYS A 286 23.16 42.11 22.75
CA CYS A 286 23.37 41.77 24.16
C CYS A 286 22.55 42.70 25.04
N PHE A 287 21.83 42.13 26.01
CA PHE A 287 21.07 42.88 27.01
C PHE A 287 21.66 42.67 28.39
N LEU A 288 21.91 43.77 29.10
CA LEU A 288 22.20 43.73 30.54
C LEU A 288 20.89 43.96 31.28
N LEU A 289 20.42 42.94 32.00
CA LEU A 289 19.22 43.04 32.82
C LEU A 289 19.55 43.75 34.14
N ASP A 290 19.70 45.08 34.07
CA ASP A 290 19.89 45.97 35.22
C ASP A 290 18.58 46.74 35.50
N PRO A 291 17.93 46.53 36.65
CA PRO A 291 16.69 47.21 37.00
C PRO A 291 16.83 48.73 37.17
N THR A 292 18.06 49.27 37.22
CA THR A 292 18.32 50.71 37.23
C THR A 292 18.31 51.35 35.83
N LEU A 293 18.40 50.56 34.77
CA LEU A 293 18.46 51.04 33.38
C LEU A 293 17.09 51.15 32.69
N TYR A 294 16.01 50.62 33.29
CA TYR A 294 14.68 50.55 32.68
C TYR A 294 13.60 51.22 33.56
N SER A 295 12.65 51.94 32.95
CA SER A 295 11.65 52.80 33.63
C SER A 295 10.22 52.27 33.48
N PRO A 296 9.34 52.33 34.50
CA PRO A 296 9.56 52.95 35.82
C PRO A 296 10.38 52.04 36.74
N ALA A 297 11.27 52.66 37.52
CA ALA A 297 12.08 52.00 38.53
C ALA A 297 11.18 51.46 39.66
N ASN A 298 10.61 50.26 39.48
CA ASN A 298 9.78 49.59 40.47
C ASN A 298 10.32 48.19 40.78
N SER A 299 10.75 48.02 42.03
CA SER A 299 10.73 46.81 42.88
C SER A 299 11.35 45.50 42.39
N ALA A 300 12.21 45.49 41.37
CA ALA A 300 13.04 44.31 41.12
C ALA A 300 14.23 44.28 42.11
N PRO A 301 14.50 43.14 42.77
CA PRO A 301 15.73 42.93 43.52
C PRO A 301 16.94 43.19 42.62
N THR A 302 18.03 43.72 43.18
CA THR A 302 19.29 43.98 42.46
C THR A 302 19.99 42.71 41.97
N ASN A 303 19.38 41.54 42.16
CA ASN A 303 20.01 40.24 41.97
C ASN A 303 18.95 39.11 41.78
N GLU A 304 18.20 39.13 40.67
CA GLU A 304 17.20 38.10 40.35
C GLU A 304 17.81 36.80 39.84
N SER A 305 17.13 35.68 40.11
CA SER A 305 17.55 34.37 39.62
C SER A 305 17.55 34.26 38.08
N HIS A 306 18.38 33.37 37.54
CA HIS A 306 18.37 33.07 36.10
C HIS A 306 17.00 32.59 35.60
N THR A 307 16.24 31.91 36.47
CA THR A 307 14.92 31.34 36.18
C THR A 307 13.76 32.32 36.39
N SER A 308 13.97 33.47 37.03
CA SER A 308 12.93 34.46 37.30
C SER A 308 12.86 35.52 36.19
N PHE A 309 11.65 35.79 35.69
CA PHE A 309 11.34 36.93 34.83
C PHE A 309 10.36 37.85 35.58
N SER A 310 10.85 38.95 36.16
CA SER A 310 9.98 39.99 36.71
C SER A 310 9.38 40.88 35.60
N PRO A 311 8.25 41.58 35.85
CA PRO A 311 7.66 42.50 34.88
C PRO A 311 8.63 43.58 34.36
N SER A 312 9.55 44.06 35.18
CA SER A 312 10.63 44.99 34.78
C SER A 312 11.68 44.35 33.89
N ASN A 313 11.88 43.04 34.00
CA ASN A 313 12.83 42.26 33.20
C ASN A 313 12.25 41.81 31.86
N ILE A 314 10.92 41.80 31.71
CA ILE A 314 10.22 41.50 30.45
C ILE A 314 10.05 42.76 29.59
N SER A 315 10.12 43.96 30.17
CA SER A 315 9.96 45.22 29.43
C SER A 315 10.96 45.41 28.27
N PRO A 316 12.26 45.09 28.41
CA PRO A 316 13.19 45.08 27.28
C PRO A 316 12.76 44.08 26.20
N PHE A 317 12.21 42.92 26.58
CA PHE A 317 11.67 41.94 25.64
C PHE A 317 10.38 42.42 24.97
N SER A 318 9.54 43.23 25.60
CA SER A 318 8.30 43.74 24.98
C SER A 318 8.55 44.63 23.75
N ALA A 319 9.76 45.15 23.59
CA ALA A 319 10.20 45.87 22.39
C ALA A 319 10.65 44.94 21.23
N TYR A 320 10.85 43.64 21.48
CA TYR A 320 11.45 42.69 20.52
C TYR A 320 10.66 41.37 20.36
N ILE A 321 10.07 40.86 21.44
CA ILE A 321 8.99 39.88 21.49
C ILE A 321 7.70 40.71 21.52
N SER A 322 7.14 40.98 20.35
CA SER A 322 5.88 41.75 20.27
C SER A 322 4.84 41.05 21.15
N PRO A 323 4.31 41.70 22.20
CA PRO A 323 3.22 41.12 22.96
C PRO A 323 2.07 40.90 21.98
N SER A 324 1.46 39.74 22.08
CA SER A 324 0.30 39.30 21.32
C SER A 324 -0.89 40.24 21.57
N PHE A 325 -0.89 41.38 20.90
CA PHE A 325 -2.01 42.32 20.85
C PHE A 325 -2.22 42.68 19.40
N ASN A 326 -2.96 41.84 18.70
CA ASN A 326 -3.56 42.23 17.45
C ASN A 326 -5.08 42.10 17.60
N ALA A 327 -5.80 43.14 17.18
CA ALA A 327 -7.24 43.27 17.36
C ALA A 327 -8.03 42.03 16.85
N VAL A 328 -7.52 41.28 15.87
CA VAL A 328 -8.20 40.10 15.32
C VAL A 328 -8.28 38.90 16.30
N ASN A 329 -7.32 38.75 17.23
CA ASN A 329 -7.42 37.73 18.28
C ASN A 329 -8.26 38.21 19.48
N GLU A 330 -8.53 39.51 19.58
CA GLU A 330 -9.43 40.09 20.61
C GLU A 330 -10.88 40.20 20.10
N TYR A 331 -11.05 40.47 18.81
CA TYR A 331 -12.33 40.64 18.12
C TYR A 331 -12.45 39.54 17.04
N PRO A 332 -13.20 38.46 17.31
CA PRO A 332 -13.20 37.22 16.51
C PRO A 332 -13.93 37.34 15.15
N THR A 333 -14.01 38.53 14.56
CA THR A 333 -14.74 38.80 13.32
C THR A 333 -14.08 39.85 12.43
N VAL A 334 -13.80 39.49 11.18
CA VAL A 334 -13.54 40.41 10.06
C VAL A 334 -14.82 40.51 9.23
N HIS A 335 -15.58 41.60 9.41
CA HIS A 335 -16.89 41.78 8.78
C HIS A 335 -16.97 43.08 7.97
N GLY A 336 -17.03 42.98 6.63
CA GLY A 336 -17.17 44.13 5.73
C GLY A 336 -15.95 45.05 5.63
N TYR A 337 -14.77 44.62 6.08
CA TYR A 337 -13.49 45.32 5.91
C TYR A 337 -12.36 44.32 5.61
N THR A 338 -11.18 44.83 5.20
CA THR A 338 -10.00 44.02 4.91
C THR A 338 -8.98 44.10 6.03
N PHE A 339 -8.53 42.95 6.53
CA PHE A 339 -7.46 42.80 7.51
C PHE A 339 -6.21 42.23 6.85
N ASN A 340 -5.05 42.86 6.99
CA ASN A 340 -3.79 42.47 6.35
C ASN A 340 -2.73 42.05 7.37
N PHE A 341 -2.31 40.79 7.31
CA PHE A 341 -1.17 40.26 8.06
C PHE A 341 0.15 40.58 7.34
N GLY A 342 1.20 40.92 8.08
CA GLY A 342 2.52 41.20 7.53
C GLY A 342 3.44 41.93 8.51
N TYR A 343 4.49 42.53 7.97
CA TYR A 343 5.33 43.45 8.73
C TYR A 343 5.76 44.67 7.91
N ALA A 344 6.06 45.75 8.63
CA ALA A 344 6.56 47.00 8.10
C ALA A 344 7.84 47.42 8.83
N ALA A 345 8.88 47.78 8.07
CA ALA A 345 10.07 48.42 8.59
C ALA A 345 9.86 49.94 8.63
N MET A 346 9.83 50.54 9.83
CA MET A 346 9.73 51.98 10.04
C MET A 346 10.98 52.50 10.75
N GLY A 347 11.96 52.97 9.97
CA GLY A 347 13.27 53.36 10.50
C GLY A 347 14.03 52.14 11.03
N ASN A 348 14.44 52.17 12.30
CA ASN A 348 15.10 51.03 12.97
C ASN A 348 14.11 50.08 13.67
N ASN A 349 12.80 50.35 13.59
CA ASN A 349 11.77 49.55 14.25
C ASN A 349 11.03 48.66 13.24
N LEU A 350 10.75 47.43 13.66
CA LEU A 350 9.98 46.46 12.89
C LEU A 350 8.60 46.31 13.54
N ILE A 351 7.55 46.68 12.81
CA ILE A 351 6.16 46.52 13.28
C ILE A 351 5.58 45.31 12.57
N LYS A 352 5.17 44.30 13.32
CA LYS A 352 4.57 43.07 12.78
C LYS A 352 3.14 42.91 13.28
N THR A 353 2.26 42.36 12.45
CA THR A 353 1.07 41.67 12.96
C THR A 353 1.47 40.36 13.65
N THR A 354 0.56 39.75 14.41
CA THR A 354 0.77 38.38 14.93
C THR A 354 1.06 37.39 13.80
N ASP A 355 1.91 36.41 14.06
CA ASP A 355 2.23 35.27 13.20
C ASP A 355 1.34 34.05 13.51
N LYS A 356 0.37 34.21 14.41
CA LYS A 356 -0.48 33.14 14.96
C LYS A 356 -1.94 33.56 15.09
N ILE A 357 -2.83 32.64 14.72
CA ILE A 357 -4.26 32.67 15.03
C ILE A 357 -4.54 31.48 15.96
N SER A 358 -4.82 31.76 17.22
CA SER A 358 -5.08 30.72 18.23
C SER A 358 -6.53 30.67 18.71
N HIS A 359 -7.38 31.59 18.23
CA HIS A 359 -8.78 31.69 18.60
C HIS A 359 -9.68 31.59 17.35
N PRO A 360 -10.96 31.23 17.51
CA PRO A 360 -11.91 31.26 16.40
C PRO A 360 -12.05 32.66 15.77
N LEU A 361 -11.92 32.74 14.45
CA LEU A 361 -12.04 33.94 13.63
C LEU A 361 -13.06 33.71 12.51
N THR A 362 -14.06 34.58 12.39
CA THR A 362 -15.02 34.53 11.28
C THR A 362 -14.76 35.67 10.29
N VAL A 363 -14.64 35.34 9.00
CA VAL A 363 -14.47 36.29 7.90
C VAL A 363 -15.74 36.31 7.06
N SER A 364 -16.38 37.46 6.93
CA SER A 364 -17.65 37.61 6.20
C SER A 364 -17.78 38.98 5.54
N GLY A 365 -18.47 39.03 4.39
CA GLY A 365 -18.69 40.29 3.67
C GLY A 365 -20.09 40.88 3.84
N ILE A 366 -20.27 42.06 3.26
CA ILE A 366 -21.57 42.70 3.01
C ILE A 366 -21.66 43.04 1.52
N SER A 367 -22.87 43.19 0.97
CA SER A 367 -23.05 43.46 -0.47
C SER A 367 -22.34 44.72 -0.98
N ALA A 368 -21.96 45.65 -0.10
CA ALA A 368 -21.25 46.89 -0.42
C ALA A 368 -19.72 46.81 -0.25
N ALA A 369 -19.19 45.79 0.45
CA ALA A 369 -17.77 45.61 0.73
C ALA A 369 -17.48 44.17 1.18
N ASN A 370 -16.54 43.50 0.52
CA ASN A 370 -16.12 42.16 0.93
C ASN A 370 -15.33 42.23 2.25
N GLY A 371 -15.56 41.27 3.14
CA GLY A 371 -14.68 41.05 4.28
C GLY A 371 -13.52 40.17 3.84
N ALA A 372 -12.28 40.61 4.01
CA ALA A 372 -11.13 39.88 3.48
C ALA A 372 -10.00 39.79 4.50
N LEU A 373 -9.45 38.59 4.65
CA LEU A 373 -8.23 38.31 5.39
C LEU A 373 -7.08 38.14 4.40
N TRP A 374 -6.21 39.14 4.32
CA TRP A 374 -5.02 39.11 3.47
C TRP A 374 -3.80 38.69 4.27
N ILE A 375 -2.96 37.84 3.69
CA ILE A 375 -1.64 37.50 4.22
C ILE A 375 -0.58 38.07 3.28
N ASN A 376 0.15 39.06 3.76
CA ASN A 376 1.23 39.76 3.08
C ASN A 376 0.84 40.61 1.86
N ARG A 377 -0.18 41.47 1.96
CA ARG A 377 -0.49 42.47 0.93
C ARG A 377 0.38 43.72 1.09
N ALA A 378 0.78 44.34 -0.02
CA ALA A 378 1.44 45.65 -0.11
C ALA A 378 0.49 46.83 0.20
N ASP A 379 -0.20 46.75 1.34
CA ASP A 379 -1.14 47.74 1.85
C ASP A 379 -0.89 47.95 3.37
N ASN A 380 -1.65 48.84 4.00
CA ASN A 380 -1.59 49.05 5.45
C ASN A 380 -1.78 47.72 6.22
N LEU A 381 -1.01 47.50 7.28
CA LEU A 381 -1.18 46.34 8.17
C LEU A 381 -2.49 46.41 8.97
N ALA A 382 -2.94 45.29 9.52
CA ALA A 382 -4.20 45.18 10.26
C ALA A 382 -5.38 45.70 9.43
N ASN A 383 -6.23 46.61 9.94
CA ASN A 383 -7.31 47.18 9.15
C ASN A 383 -6.76 48.11 8.06
N VAL A 384 -6.89 47.73 6.80
CA VAL A 384 -6.29 48.49 5.68
C VAL A 384 -6.85 49.90 5.52
N ASN A 385 -8.08 50.13 6.01
CA ASN A 385 -8.74 51.43 5.93
C ASN A 385 -8.25 52.43 7.00
N ASP A 386 -7.44 51.97 7.96
CA ASP A 386 -6.82 52.83 8.96
C ASP A 386 -5.43 53.28 8.48
N ASN A 387 -5.39 54.50 7.94
CA ASN A 387 -4.16 55.12 7.43
C ASN A 387 -3.09 55.38 8.49
N SER A 388 -3.38 55.13 9.78
CA SER A 388 -2.36 55.17 10.83
C SER A 388 -1.51 53.90 10.90
N ASN A 389 -1.98 52.79 10.31
CA ASN A 389 -1.21 51.55 10.21
C ASN A 389 -0.12 51.66 9.13
N PRO A 390 1.09 51.13 9.37
CA PRO A 390 2.17 51.18 8.39
C PRO A 390 1.91 50.20 7.23
N ILE A 391 2.47 50.49 6.05
CA ILE A 391 2.36 49.64 4.85
C ILE A 391 3.30 48.43 4.97
N SER A 392 2.83 47.24 4.61
CA SER A 392 3.66 46.03 4.62
C SER A 392 4.88 46.14 3.69
N THR A 393 6.07 46.00 4.26
CA THR A 393 7.35 45.95 3.53
C THR A 393 7.90 44.53 3.38
N SER A 394 7.21 43.52 3.93
CA SER A 394 7.67 42.13 3.89
C SER A 394 7.74 41.56 2.49
N GLY A 395 8.80 40.79 2.16
CA GLY A 395 8.85 39.98 0.94
C GLY A 395 8.09 38.66 1.07
N HIS A 396 8.09 38.07 2.27
CA HIS A 396 7.41 36.81 2.58
C HIS A 396 6.89 36.82 4.02
N PHE A 397 5.68 36.33 4.28
CA PHE A 397 5.13 36.24 5.65
C PHE A 397 4.44 34.91 5.90
N SER A 398 4.63 34.33 7.08
CA SER A 398 4.02 33.06 7.47
C SER A 398 3.07 33.25 8.65
N VAL A 399 1.88 32.62 8.58
CA VAL A 399 0.89 32.60 9.65
C VAL A 399 0.56 31.16 10.04
N ASN A 400 0.56 30.88 11.33
CA ASN A 400 0.25 29.57 11.90
C ASN A 400 -1.13 29.57 12.58
N LEU A 401 -1.97 28.60 12.23
CA LEU A 401 -3.15 28.23 12.99
C LEU A 401 -2.77 27.02 13.85
N LYS A 402 -2.80 27.19 15.17
CA LYS A 402 -2.41 26.17 16.15
C LYS A 402 -3.16 26.34 17.46
N SER A 403 -3.00 25.39 18.37
CA SER A 403 -3.50 25.53 19.74
C SER A 403 -2.72 26.60 20.52
N ASP A 404 -3.40 27.30 21.43
CA ASP A 404 -2.72 28.04 22.49
C ASP A 404 -2.36 27.13 23.68
N CYS A 405 -1.77 27.73 24.72
CA CYS A 405 -1.40 27.02 25.94
C CYS A 405 -2.62 26.62 26.80
N ALA A 406 -3.81 27.16 26.53
CA ALA A 406 -5.05 26.81 27.22
C ALA A 406 -5.80 25.66 26.53
N GLY A 407 -5.34 25.25 25.34
CA GLY A 407 -5.96 24.21 24.53
C GLY A 407 -7.05 24.73 23.58
N ASP A 408 -7.18 26.05 23.41
CA ASP A 408 -8.04 26.63 22.39
C ASP A 408 -7.32 26.59 21.03
N TYR A 409 -8.04 26.21 19.97
CA TYR A 409 -7.47 25.97 18.65
C TYR A 409 -7.77 27.10 17.67
N GLY A 410 -6.81 27.43 16.81
CA GLY A 410 -7.02 28.34 15.69
C GLY A 410 -8.09 27.81 14.75
N ARG A 411 -9.22 28.53 14.63
CA ARG A 411 -10.28 28.18 13.67
C ARG A 411 -10.67 29.38 12.84
N VAL A 412 -10.40 29.36 11.53
CA VAL A 412 -10.86 30.40 10.62
C VAL A 412 -12.09 29.92 9.86
N THR A 413 -13.21 30.62 9.97
CA THR A 413 -14.45 30.33 9.24
C THR A 413 -14.70 31.42 8.20
N VAL A 414 -14.74 31.06 6.92
CA VAL A 414 -14.98 31.96 5.79
C VAL A 414 -16.43 31.79 5.34
N GLU A 415 -17.28 32.74 5.69
CA GLU A 415 -18.70 32.76 5.34
C GLU A 415 -18.93 33.46 3.99
N THR A 416 -20.18 33.51 3.54
CA THR A 416 -20.58 34.18 2.29
C THR A 416 -20.00 35.60 2.17
N LEU A 417 -19.47 35.93 0.98
CA LEU A 417 -18.76 37.19 0.68
C LEU A 417 -17.50 37.46 1.53
N GLY A 418 -17.09 36.52 2.37
CA GLY A 418 -15.80 36.50 3.06
C GLY A 418 -14.70 35.94 2.16
N ALA A 419 -13.47 36.42 2.34
CA ALA A 419 -12.31 35.95 1.59
C ALA A 419 -11.06 35.73 2.45
N ILE A 420 -10.27 34.69 2.17
CA ILE A 420 -8.86 34.59 2.57
C ILE A 420 -8.01 34.71 1.30
N ILE A 421 -7.02 35.61 1.30
CA ILE A 421 -6.11 35.80 0.16
C ILE A 421 -4.67 35.71 0.67
N ILE A 422 -3.92 34.73 0.15
CA ILE A 422 -2.57 34.39 0.60
C ILE A 422 -1.57 34.84 -0.47
N GLY A 423 -0.76 35.84 -0.11
CA GLY A 423 0.14 36.53 -1.01
C GLY A 423 -0.57 37.56 -1.90
N GLU A 424 0.22 38.39 -2.57
CA GLU A 424 -0.26 39.34 -3.58
C GLU A 424 0.32 39.04 -4.97
N ASP A 425 1.63 38.78 -5.04
CA ASP A 425 2.42 38.45 -6.22
C ASP A 425 3.72 37.72 -5.83
N ASN A 426 4.56 37.38 -6.82
CA ASN A 426 5.84 36.67 -6.61
C ASN A 426 6.90 37.43 -5.78
N THR A 427 6.70 38.71 -5.48
CA THR A 427 7.56 39.50 -4.59
C THR A 427 6.97 39.68 -3.19
N LYS A 428 5.69 39.35 -3.03
CA LYS A 428 4.87 39.49 -1.82
C LYS A 428 4.16 38.16 -1.55
N THR A 429 4.94 37.16 -1.17
CA THR A 429 4.44 35.78 -0.99
C THR A 429 4.05 35.50 0.46
N ALA A 430 3.31 34.43 0.72
CA ALA A 430 2.96 34.04 2.07
C ALA A 430 2.74 32.55 2.26
N ASP A 431 2.91 32.07 3.49
CA ASP A 431 2.53 30.73 3.92
C ASP A 431 1.45 30.79 5.00
N VAL A 432 0.41 29.98 4.85
CA VAL A 432 -0.54 29.70 5.94
C VAL A 432 -0.42 28.23 6.33
N ILE A 433 -0.10 27.96 7.58
CA ILE A 433 0.13 26.60 8.10
C ILE A 433 -0.96 26.27 9.12
N VAL A 434 -1.66 25.15 8.93
CA VAL A 434 -2.77 24.67 9.78
C VAL A 434 -2.38 23.33 10.38
N ARG A 435 -2.35 23.22 11.71
CA ARG A 435 -1.90 22.03 12.46
C ARG A 435 -2.53 21.97 13.85
N ASP A 436 -2.22 20.93 14.62
CA ASP A 436 -2.57 20.81 16.04
C ASP A 436 -4.08 21.00 16.29
N ASN A 437 -4.94 20.21 15.61
CA ASN A 437 -6.41 20.29 15.69
C ASN A 437 -7.02 21.63 15.24
N SER A 438 -6.30 22.44 14.45
CA SER A 438 -6.77 23.71 13.90
C SER A 438 -7.51 23.56 12.57
N TRP A 439 -8.39 24.51 12.26
CA TRP A 439 -9.35 24.39 11.16
C TRP A 439 -9.41 25.64 10.29
N ILE A 440 -9.47 25.45 8.97
CA ILE A 440 -10.05 26.42 8.05
C ILE A 440 -11.35 25.82 7.51
N VAL A 441 -12.47 26.53 7.68
CA VAL A 441 -13.79 26.12 7.23
C VAL A 441 -14.34 27.16 6.27
N MET A 442 -14.61 26.79 5.03
CA MET A 442 -15.25 27.67 4.03
C MET A 442 -16.72 27.29 3.89
N ASN A 443 -17.62 28.21 4.24
CA ASN A 443 -19.08 28.13 4.09
C ASN A 443 -19.54 29.17 3.05
N ASP A 444 -19.55 28.80 1.77
CA ASP A 444 -19.86 29.72 0.64
C ASP A 444 -18.94 30.95 0.49
N GLY A 445 -17.76 30.88 1.09
CA GLY A 445 -16.72 31.91 1.02
C GLY A 445 -15.78 31.79 -0.19
N PHE A 446 -14.65 32.49 -0.11
CA PHE A 446 -13.61 32.49 -1.13
C PHE A 446 -12.22 32.31 -0.49
N ILE A 447 -11.40 31.39 -0.99
CA ILE A 447 -9.99 31.26 -0.60
C ILE A 447 -9.13 31.37 -1.86
N GLU A 448 -8.12 32.24 -1.87
CA GLU A 448 -7.20 32.42 -2.99
C GLU A 448 -5.75 32.25 -2.55
N VAL A 449 -5.00 31.39 -3.24
CA VAL A 449 -3.55 31.23 -3.09
C VAL A 449 -2.87 31.75 -4.35
N ARG A 450 -1.96 32.72 -4.21
CA ARG A 450 -1.29 33.39 -5.33
C ARG A 450 0.13 32.88 -5.57
N ASP A 451 0.72 33.33 -6.67
CA ASP A 451 2.08 32.99 -7.12
C ASP A 451 3.10 33.04 -5.96
N GLY A 452 3.87 31.96 -5.81
CA GLY A 452 4.89 31.77 -4.79
C GLY A 452 4.38 31.61 -3.36
N SER A 453 3.06 31.53 -3.16
CA SER A 453 2.42 31.44 -1.84
C SER A 453 1.77 30.08 -1.60
N ARG A 454 1.60 29.69 -0.33
CA ARG A 454 1.19 28.34 0.04
C ARG A 454 0.15 28.30 1.16
N LEU A 455 -0.80 27.36 1.04
CA LEU A 455 -1.65 26.92 2.15
C LEU A 455 -1.29 25.48 2.50
N ILE A 456 -0.81 25.23 3.71
CA ILE A 456 -0.26 23.95 4.15
C ILE A 456 -1.10 23.42 5.32
N ILE A 457 -1.66 22.22 5.15
CA ILE A 457 -2.41 21.50 6.18
C ILE A 457 -1.53 20.35 6.65
N GLU A 458 -1.03 20.43 7.88
CA GLU A 458 -0.18 19.42 8.51
C GLU A 458 -0.97 18.54 9.48
N ASP A 459 -0.28 17.71 10.25
CA ASP A 459 -0.89 16.76 11.18
C ASP A 459 -1.90 17.41 12.14
N GLY A 460 -3.08 16.79 12.23
CA GLY A 460 -4.24 17.30 12.97
C GLY A 460 -4.93 18.54 12.36
N GLY A 461 -4.37 19.16 11.32
CA GLY A 461 -4.97 20.29 10.63
C GLY A 461 -6.11 19.88 9.70
N VAL A 462 -7.14 20.72 9.57
CA VAL A 462 -8.30 20.45 8.71
C VAL A 462 -8.60 21.63 7.80
N LEU A 463 -8.66 21.39 6.48
CA LEU A 463 -9.28 22.26 5.50
C LEU A 463 -10.64 21.68 5.10
N ARG A 464 -11.73 22.35 5.49
CA ARG A 464 -13.10 21.96 5.13
C ARG A 464 -13.68 22.94 4.14
N LEU A 465 -13.98 22.46 2.94
CA LEU A 465 -14.64 23.20 1.88
C LEU A 465 -16.11 22.77 1.83
N ASN A 466 -17.01 23.68 2.22
CA ASN A 466 -18.45 23.46 2.30
C ASN A 466 -19.19 24.54 1.48
N GLY A 467 -19.25 24.33 0.16
CA GLY A 467 -19.59 25.37 -0.81
C GLY A 467 -18.42 26.32 -1.08
N GLY A 468 -18.67 27.40 -1.82
CA GLY A 468 -17.68 28.45 -2.13
C GLY A 468 -16.62 28.04 -3.18
N ILE A 469 -15.59 28.88 -3.31
CA ILE A 469 -14.51 28.69 -4.31
C ILE A 469 -13.13 28.71 -3.62
N LEU A 470 -12.37 27.62 -3.81
CA LEU A 470 -10.93 27.57 -3.56
C LEU A 470 -10.19 27.81 -4.87
N ARG A 471 -9.48 28.94 -4.99
CA ARG A 471 -8.71 29.32 -6.18
C ARG A 471 -7.22 29.24 -5.90
N ILE A 472 -6.52 28.49 -6.74
CA ILE A 472 -5.06 28.41 -6.76
C ILE A 472 -4.62 29.05 -8.08
N GLN A 473 -3.89 30.16 -8.01
CA GLN A 473 -3.34 30.83 -9.18
C GLN A 473 -2.01 30.18 -9.59
N ASP A 474 -1.54 30.48 -10.79
CA ASP A 474 -0.26 30.00 -11.32
C ASP A 474 0.88 30.31 -10.35
N GLY A 475 1.63 29.26 -9.96
CA GLY A 475 2.71 29.32 -8.97
C GLY A 475 2.26 29.26 -7.51
N GLY A 476 0.95 29.25 -7.24
CA GLY A 476 0.38 29.02 -5.91
C GLY A 476 0.17 27.53 -5.62
N GLU A 477 0.18 27.17 -4.34
CA GLU A 477 0.09 25.76 -3.93
C GLU A 477 -0.77 25.56 -2.66
N VAL A 478 -1.62 24.54 -2.69
CA VAL A 478 -2.31 24.01 -1.50
C VAL A 478 -1.77 22.61 -1.21
N ILE A 479 -1.23 22.38 -0.02
CA ILE A 479 -0.57 21.14 0.36
C ILE A 479 -1.30 20.51 1.54
N ILE A 480 -1.84 19.31 1.36
CA ILE A 480 -2.39 18.48 2.43
C ILE A 480 -1.35 17.43 2.77
N LYS A 481 -0.52 17.65 3.79
CA LYS A 481 0.54 16.71 4.18
C LYS A 481 -0.02 15.49 4.91
N ALA A 482 0.82 14.47 5.11
CA ALA A 482 0.50 13.33 5.96
C ALA A 482 0.00 13.79 7.36
N GLY A 483 -1.09 13.19 7.83
CA GLY A 483 -1.79 13.58 9.06
C GLY A 483 -2.78 14.76 8.90
N GLY A 484 -2.64 15.58 7.86
CA GLY A 484 -3.59 16.62 7.51
C GLY A 484 -4.85 16.09 6.82
N LYS A 485 -5.92 16.89 6.83
CA LYS A 485 -7.22 16.50 6.27
C LYS A 485 -7.83 17.56 5.35
N LEU A 486 -8.25 17.14 4.16
CA LEU A 486 -9.13 17.88 3.27
C LEU A 486 -10.54 17.27 3.33
N ILE A 487 -11.55 18.07 3.62
CA ILE A 487 -12.96 17.70 3.52
C ILE A 487 -13.58 18.50 2.37
N TYR A 488 -13.96 17.83 1.30
CA TYR A 488 -14.58 18.39 0.11
C TYR A 488 -16.07 18.01 0.09
N GLU A 489 -16.95 18.97 0.37
CA GLU A 489 -18.40 18.76 0.37
C GLU A 489 -19.01 19.13 -0.99
N LYS A 490 -20.29 18.82 -1.13
CA LYS A 490 -21.09 19.20 -2.30
C LYS A 490 -21.09 20.72 -2.52
N ASP A 491 -21.21 21.12 -3.79
CA ASP A 491 -21.31 22.51 -4.26
C ASP A 491 -20.03 23.37 -4.09
N THR A 492 -18.92 22.77 -3.61
CA THR A 492 -17.59 23.41 -3.62
C THR A 492 -16.97 23.43 -5.01
N GLN A 493 -16.32 24.53 -5.39
CA GLN A 493 -15.53 24.64 -6.61
C GLN A 493 -14.04 24.79 -6.30
N ILE A 494 -13.18 24.01 -6.97
CA ILE A 494 -11.73 24.21 -6.99
C ILE A 494 -11.37 24.82 -8.35
N GLU A 495 -10.58 25.89 -8.35
CA GLU A 495 -10.03 26.54 -9.55
C GLU A 495 -8.49 26.42 -9.54
N LEU A 496 -7.90 25.70 -10.50
CA LEU A 496 -6.46 25.54 -10.68
C LEU A 496 -6.00 26.34 -11.91
N ASN A 497 -5.73 27.63 -11.73
CA ASN A 497 -5.52 28.56 -12.84
C ASN A 497 -4.03 28.67 -13.24
N GLY A 498 -3.62 27.93 -14.26
CA GLY A 498 -2.27 27.96 -14.84
C GLY A 498 -1.42 26.72 -14.51
N ASN A 499 -0.42 26.43 -15.36
CA ASN A 499 0.39 25.19 -15.31
C ASN A 499 1.05 24.90 -13.96
N ASN A 500 1.35 25.92 -13.17
CA ASN A 500 2.04 25.77 -11.89
C ASN A 500 1.09 25.94 -10.69
N ALA A 501 -0.24 25.96 -10.91
CA ALA A 501 -1.20 25.88 -9.82
C ALA A 501 -1.33 24.43 -9.33
N VAL A 502 -1.06 24.18 -8.05
CA VAL A 502 -0.95 22.80 -7.53
C VAL A 502 -1.84 22.57 -6.31
N LEU A 503 -2.61 21.48 -6.36
CA LEU A 503 -3.22 20.87 -5.18
C LEU A 503 -2.48 19.57 -4.84
N ALA A 504 -1.64 19.61 -3.81
CA ALA A 504 -0.83 18.47 -3.38
C ALA A 504 -1.51 17.68 -2.25
N LEU A 505 -1.61 16.35 -2.41
CA LEU A 505 -2.36 15.44 -1.55
C LEU A 505 -1.46 14.30 -1.02
N GLY A 506 -1.06 14.40 0.25
CA GLY A 506 -0.45 13.34 1.05
C GLY A 506 -1.28 12.91 2.29
N GLY A 507 -2.17 13.78 2.76
CA GLY A 507 -3.10 13.50 3.86
C GLY A 507 -4.45 12.89 3.44
N LEU A 508 -5.40 12.80 4.38
CA LEU A 508 -6.74 12.26 4.13
C LEU A 508 -7.59 13.26 3.34
N THR A 509 -8.08 12.84 2.18
CA THR A 509 -9.07 13.57 1.39
C THR A 509 -10.44 12.88 1.52
N HIS A 510 -11.36 13.51 2.22
CA HIS A 510 -12.75 13.07 2.34
C HIS A 510 -13.62 13.79 1.31
N ILE A 511 -14.30 13.01 0.45
CA ILE A 511 -15.26 13.51 -0.52
C ILE A 511 -16.66 13.23 0.03
N GLY A 512 -17.43 14.29 0.30
CA GLY A 512 -18.74 14.22 0.94
C GLY A 512 -19.82 13.53 0.09
N ASN A 513 -21.02 13.40 0.66
CA ASN A 513 -22.15 12.76 -0.02
C ASN A 513 -22.56 13.53 -1.28
N ASP A 514 -22.84 12.80 -2.36
CA ASP A 514 -23.23 13.33 -3.67
C ASP A 514 -22.26 14.37 -4.26
N ALA A 515 -21.02 14.45 -3.74
CA ALA A 515 -20.01 15.37 -4.22
C ALA A 515 -19.20 14.76 -5.37
N THR A 516 -18.89 15.58 -6.37
CA THR A 516 -17.95 15.22 -7.45
C THR A 516 -16.65 15.98 -7.22
N PHE A 517 -15.61 15.29 -6.77
CA PHE A 517 -14.29 15.88 -6.63
C PHE A 517 -13.71 16.17 -8.02
N THR A 518 -13.55 17.46 -8.32
CA THR A 518 -13.14 17.98 -9.62
C THR A 518 -12.51 19.36 -9.47
N PHE A 519 -11.91 19.87 -10.53
CA PHE A 519 -11.43 21.25 -10.61
C PHE A 519 -11.83 21.89 -11.94
N THR A 520 -11.76 23.22 -11.96
CA THR A 520 -11.97 24.07 -13.12
C THR A 520 -10.77 24.99 -13.29
N TYR A 521 -10.68 25.70 -14.40
CA TYR A 521 -9.61 26.67 -14.62
C TYR A 521 -10.06 27.73 -15.62
N GLN A 522 -9.38 28.87 -15.58
CA GLN A 522 -9.59 29.97 -16.51
C GLN A 522 -8.37 30.09 -17.43
N GLY A 523 -8.56 29.90 -18.74
CA GLY A 523 -7.49 30.01 -19.72
C GLY A 523 -7.39 28.77 -20.63
N THR A 524 -6.21 28.57 -21.21
CA THR A 524 -5.91 27.43 -22.10
C THR A 524 -5.22 26.26 -21.39
N GLU A 525 -4.71 26.48 -20.18
CA GLU A 525 -3.86 25.54 -19.46
C GLU A 525 -4.37 25.42 -18.02
N SER A 526 -4.48 24.19 -17.51
CA SER A 526 -4.92 23.92 -16.15
C SER A 526 -3.73 23.72 -15.21
N GLY A 527 -3.97 23.88 -13.91
CA GLY A 527 -3.09 23.30 -12.91
C GLY A 527 -3.43 21.83 -12.64
N TYR A 528 -2.67 21.18 -11.77
CA TYR A 528 -2.77 19.74 -11.56
C TYR A 528 -2.88 19.33 -10.11
N ILE A 529 -3.35 18.10 -9.89
CA ILE A 529 -3.30 17.44 -8.60
C ILE A 529 -1.99 16.67 -8.49
N ARG A 530 -1.28 16.85 -7.37
CA ARG A 530 -0.01 16.16 -7.09
C ARG A 530 -0.21 15.18 -5.94
N MET A 531 -0.08 13.89 -6.19
CA MET A 531 -0.09 12.87 -5.14
C MET A 531 1.31 12.76 -4.55
N LEU A 532 1.47 13.14 -3.27
CA LEU A 532 2.78 13.17 -2.61
C LEU A 532 3.30 11.75 -2.28
N GLU A 533 4.59 11.55 -2.12
CA GLU A 533 5.16 10.27 -1.63
C GLU A 533 4.65 9.99 -0.21
N GLU A 534 4.68 11.02 0.65
CA GLU A 534 4.15 10.96 2.00
C GLU A 534 2.64 10.68 2.01
N GLY A 535 2.20 9.74 2.85
CA GLY A 535 0.78 9.44 3.08
C GLY A 535 0.53 8.00 3.47
N TYR A 536 -0.65 7.74 4.04
CA TYR A 536 -1.05 6.39 4.44
C TYR A 536 -1.35 5.54 3.19
N ALA A 537 -0.59 4.46 3.01
CA ALA A 537 -0.85 3.48 1.96
C ALA A 537 -2.31 2.99 2.04
N GLY A 538 -3.05 3.11 0.95
CA GLY A 538 -4.45 2.68 0.86
C GLY A 538 -5.50 3.47 1.67
N GLN A 539 -5.17 4.63 2.28
CA GLN A 539 -6.14 5.44 3.07
C GLN A 539 -6.24 6.92 2.68
N ARG A 540 -5.72 7.32 1.52
CA ARG A 540 -5.72 8.74 1.11
C ARG A 540 -7.09 9.27 0.74
N PHE A 541 -7.95 8.46 0.14
CA PHE A 541 -9.30 8.87 -0.22
C PHE A 541 -10.33 8.15 0.65
N SER A 542 -11.28 8.93 1.19
CA SER A 542 -12.53 8.41 1.74
C SER A 542 -13.72 9.05 1.04
N ALA A 543 -14.78 8.28 0.86
CA ALA A 543 -15.92 8.67 0.05
C ALA A 543 -17.23 8.56 0.84
N GLY A 544 -18.07 9.58 0.74
CA GLY A 544 -19.46 9.55 1.15
C GLY A 544 -20.33 8.76 0.17
N LEU A 545 -21.63 8.72 0.43
CA LEU A 545 -22.61 8.09 -0.45
C LEU A 545 -22.63 8.80 -1.83
N ASN A 546 -22.59 8.03 -2.92
CA ASN A 546 -22.61 8.51 -4.31
C ASN A 546 -21.47 9.48 -4.70
N ALA A 547 -20.39 9.55 -3.91
CA ALA A 547 -19.25 10.39 -4.21
C ALA A 547 -18.52 9.94 -5.50
N LYS A 548 -18.00 10.91 -6.26
CA LYS A 548 -17.35 10.70 -7.56
C LYS A 548 -16.04 11.45 -7.67
N VAL A 549 -15.17 10.99 -8.56
CA VAL A 549 -13.99 11.73 -9.01
C VAL A 549 -14.07 11.95 -10.52
N GLU A 550 -14.00 13.22 -10.95
CA GLU A 550 -13.92 13.58 -12.36
C GLU A 550 -12.80 14.62 -12.55
N LEU A 551 -11.66 14.19 -13.11
CA LEU A 551 -10.55 15.09 -13.45
C LEU A 551 -10.56 15.35 -14.95
N GLN A 552 -10.62 16.63 -15.33
CA GLN A 552 -10.68 17.06 -16.72
C GLN A 552 -9.76 18.26 -16.98
N GLY A 553 -8.88 18.12 -17.98
CA GLY A 553 -8.08 19.20 -18.52
C GLY A 553 -8.65 19.76 -19.83
N ALA A 554 -7.88 20.61 -20.49
CA ALA A 554 -8.28 21.28 -21.74
C ALA A 554 -8.21 20.34 -22.94
N ASP A 555 -7.18 19.52 -22.98
CA ASP A 555 -6.87 18.53 -23.99
C ASP A 555 -5.95 17.46 -23.39
N GLU A 556 -5.57 16.46 -24.19
CA GLU A 556 -4.82 15.31 -23.72
C GLU A 556 -3.38 15.61 -23.23
N ASP A 557 -2.84 16.79 -23.54
CA ASP A 557 -1.49 17.21 -23.14
C ASP A 557 -1.48 17.96 -21.79
N ASP A 558 -2.64 18.42 -21.32
CA ASP A 558 -2.82 19.19 -20.08
C ASP A 558 -2.58 18.30 -18.85
N LEU A 559 -1.55 18.59 -18.03
CA LEU A 559 -1.26 17.79 -16.84
C LEU A 559 -2.40 17.95 -15.83
N ILE A 560 -3.08 16.84 -15.51
CA ILE A 560 -4.19 16.84 -14.53
C ILE A 560 -3.83 16.09 -13.24
N LEU A 561 -2.89 15.15 -13.32
CA LEU A 561 -2.47 14.31 -12.21
C LEU A 561 -0.97 13.98 -12.32
N TYR A 562 -0.24 14.30 -11.26
CA TYR A 562 1.15 13.92 -11.06
C TYR A 562 1.25 12.99 -9.85
N MET A 563 1.86 11.82 -10.00
CA MET A 563 1.99 10.82 -8.93
C MET A 563 3.45 10.59 -8.59
N GLU A 564 3.86 10.99 -7.38
CA GLU A 564 5.21 10.75 -6.86
C GLU A 564 5.49 9.29 -6.56
N GLU A 565 6.77 8.98 -6.32
CA GLU A 565 7.24 7.65 -5.95
C GLU A 565 6.37 7.04 -4.83
N GLY A 566 5.96 5.79 -5.02
CA GLY A 566 5.18 5.03 -4.04
C GLY A 566 3.76 5.56 -3.77
N SER A 567 3.31 6.61 -4.45
CA SER A 567 1.99 7.20 -4.20
C SER A 567 0.84 6.33 -4.74
N ASP A 568 -0.23 6.24 -3.95
CA ASP A 568 -1.42 5.46 -4.29
C ASP A 568 -2.62 6.39 -4.56
N PHE A 569 -3.24 6.28 -5.73
CA PHE A 569 -4.62 6.71 -5.93
C PHE A 569 -5.51 5.49 -5.64
N ALA A 570 -6.01 5.42 -4.41
CA ALA A 570 -6.89 4.34 -3.97
C ALA A 570 -7.89 4.86 -2.95
N GLU A 571 -9.17 4.53 -3.13
CA GLU A 571 -10.17 4.73 -2.09
C GLU A 571 -10.08 3.65 -1.01
N PHE A 572 -10.27 4.09 0.23
CA PHE A 572 -10.49 3.22 1.36
C PHE A 572 -11.99 2.93 1.51
N VAL A 573 -12.36 1.70 1.87
CA VAL A 573 -13.75 1.34 2.19
C VAL A 573 -13.80 0.75 3.60
N GLY A 574 -14.69 1.27 4.44
CA GLY A 574 -14.81 0.87 5.83
C GLY A 574 -14.60 2.02 6.82
N ALA A 575 -14.45 1.68 8.10
CA ALA A 575 -14.31 2.65 9.18
C ALA A 575 -12.98 3.42 9.06
N VAL A 576 -13.06 4.74 8.94
CA VAL A 576 -11.87 5.60 8.86
C VAL A 576 -11.35 5.86 10.27
N TYR A 577 -10.08 5.60 10.53
CA TYR A 577 -9.48 5.77 11.86
C TYR A 577 -9.63 7.21 12.35
N GLY A 578 -10.11 7.39 13.57
CA GLY A 578 -10.35 8.71 14.16
C GLY A 578 -11.64 9.40 13.71
N GLU A 579 -12.42 8.79 12.81
CA GLU A 579 -13.65 9.38 12.25
C GLU A 579 -14.91 8.61 12.67
N SER A 580 -16.04 9.31 12.76
CA SER A 580 -17.33 8.70 13.12
C SER A 580 -18.09 8.10 11.93
N TYR A 581 -17.53 8.15 10.72
CA TYR A 581 -18.17 7.66 9.49
C TYR A 581 -17.36 6.54 8.85
N SER A 582 -18.04 5.76 8.01
CA SER A 582 -17.44 4.71 7.19
C SER A 582 -17.37 5.19 5.75
N SER A 583 -16.20 5.08 5.15
CA SER A 583 -15.98 5.32 3.73
C SER A 583 -16.71 4.28 2.87
N GLN A 584 -17.24 4.73 1.74
CA GLN A 584 -17.87 3.93 0.69
C GLN A 584 -16.94 3.79 -0.52
N LYS A 585 -17.32 2.96 -1.50
CA LYS A 585 -16.68 2.96 -2.82
C LYS A 585 -17.08 4.22 -3.58
N PHE A 586 -16.18 4.75 -4.41
CA PHE A 586 -16.59 5.75 -5.39
C PHE A 586 -17.67 5.19 -6.32
N ASP A 587 -18.68 5.99 -6.64
CA ASP A 587 -19.70 5.62 -7.63
C ASP A 587 -19.07 5.54 -9.03
N GLN A 588 -18.10 6.42 -9.30
CA GLN A 588 -17.37 6.49 -10.56
C GLN A 588 -16.04 7.25 -10.40
N VAL A 589 -15.02 6.82 -11.14
CA VAL A 589 -13.76 7.55 -11.33
C VAL A 589 -13.54 7.81 -12.82
N LYS A 590 -13.24 9.05 -13.19
CA LYS A 590 -13.10 9.46 -14.59
C LYS A 590 -11.97 10.44 -14.79
N PHE A 591 -11.13 10.13 -15.78
CA PHE A 591 -10.07 10.99 -16.30
C PHE A 591 -10.39 11.29 -17.76
N LYS A 592 -10.35 12.57 -18.14
CA LYS A 592 -10.74 13.00 -19.47
C LYS A 592 -9.91 14.18 -19.92
N ASP A 593 -9.50 14.23 -21.19
CA ASP A 593 -8.80 15.39 -21.76
C ASP A 593 -7.63 15.81 -20.87
N GLY A 594 -6.66 14.92 -20.64
CA GLY A 594 -5.54 15.28 -19.79
C GLY A 594 -4.44 14.23 -19.72
N LYS A 595 -3.33 14.64 -19.11
CA LYS A 595 -2.12 13.87 -18.94
C LYS A 595 -1.93 13.46 -17.49
N ILE A 596 -1.54 12.20 -17.29
CA ILE A 596 -1.20 11.59 -16.01
C ILE A 596 0.27 11.16 -16.09
N ILE A 597 1.08 11.64 -15.15
CA ILE A 597 2.49 11.27 -15.02
C ILE A 597 2.70 10.48 -13.74
N MET A 598 3.41 9.34 -13.83
CA MET A 598 3.65 8.44 -12.71
C MET A 598 5.15 8.17 -12.51
N GLU A 599 5.62 8.32 -11.27
CA GLU A 599 6.96 7.92 -10.83
C GLU A 599 7.01 6.44 -10.39
N ASP A 600 8.15 6.01 -9.84
CA ASP A 600 8.40 4.65 -9.41
C ASP A 600 7.35 4.16 -8.41
N GLN A 601 6.90 2.91 -8.54
CA GLN A 601 5.94 2.30 -7.63
C GLN A 601 4.57 3.01 -7.50
N ALA A 602 4.29 4.10 -8.22
CA ALA A 602 2.99 4.74 -8.20
C ALA A 602 1.90 3.82 -8.78
N ILE A 603 0.67 3.87 -8.23
CA ILE A 603 -0.45 3.02 -8.67
C ILE A 603 -1.81 3.72 -8.60
N ILE A 604 -2.67 3.43 -9.57
CA ILE A 604 -4.10 3.79 -9.56
C ILE A 604 -4.91 2.51 -9.35
N ILE A 605 -5.61 2.39 -8.22
CA ILE A 605 -6.50 1.27 -7.89
C ILE A 605 -7.95 1.72 -8.05
N LEU A 606 -8.76 0.93 -8.76
CA LEU A 606 -10.14 1.33 -9.11
C LEU A 606 -11.12 0.25 -8.66
N LEU A 607 -11.93 0.53 -7.64
CA LEU A 607 -12.87 -0.44 -7.04
C LEU A 607 -14.30 -0.36 -7.61
N ASN A 608 -14.54 0.55 -8.56
CA ASN A 608 -15.78 0.68 -9.31
C ASN A 608 -15.50 1.10 -10.77
N THR A 609 -16.57 1.30 -11.56
CA THR A 609 -16.48 1.57 -12.99
C THR A 609 -15.66 2.82 -13.26
N SER A 610 -14.65 2.69 -14.12
CA SER A 610 -13.68 3.74 -14.38
C SER A 610 -13.53 4.08 -15.86
N PHE A 611 -13.20 5.34 -16.15
CA PHE A 611 -13.10 5.86 -17.51
C PHE A 611 -11.81 6.67 -17.70
N PHE A 612 -11.07 6.34 -18.75
CA PHE A 612 -9.96 7.13 -19.31
C PHE A 612 -10.36 7.47 -20.74
N THR A 613 -10.48 8.76 -21.06
CA THR A 613 -10.98 9.22 -22.36
C THR A 613 -10.16 10.38 -22.88
N ARG A 614 -9.43 10.22 -23.99
CA ARG A 614 -8.46 11.23 -24.46
C ARG A 614 -7.46 11.60 -23.36
N THR A 615 -6.80 10.56 -22.86
CA THR A 615 -5.87 10.68 -21.74
C THR A 615 -4.50 10.15 -22.14
N ILE A 616 -3.44 10.89 -21.85
CA ILE A 616 -2.05 10.39 -21.93
C ILE A 616 -1.66 9.90 -20.53
N ILE A 617 -1.20 8.66 -20.42
CA ILE A 617 -0.75 8.05 -19.17
C ILE A 617 0.66 7.53 -19.40
N GLU A 618 1.64 8.11 -18.70
CA GLU A 618 3.03 7.74 -18.91
C GLU A 618 3.88 7.74 -17.63
N SER A 619 4.92 6.91 -17.65
CA SER A 619 6.00 7.04 -16.68
C SER A 619 6.74 8.36 -16.89
N LEU A 620 7.22 8.96 -15.79
CA LEU A 620 7.97 10.23 -15.82
C LEU A 620 9.10 10.21 -16.85
N ASP A 621 9.89 9.13 -16.85
CA ASP A 621 10.87 8.83 -17.90
C ASP A 621 11.11 7.32 -18.03
N ILE A 622 12.07 6.93 -18.89
CA ILE A 622 12.41 5.53 -19.18
C ILE A 622 13.04 4.76 -18.01
N THR A 623 13.53 5.47 -16.99
CA THR A 623 14.14 4.86 -15.80
C THR A 623 13.12 4.55 -14.70
N HIS A 624 11.92 5.13 -14.79
CA HIS A 624 10.84 4.91 -13.83
C HIS A 624 9.96 3.72 -14.24
N ASN A 625 9.57 2.93 -13.24
CA ASN A 625 8.77 1.72 -13.35
C ASN A 625 7.52 1.81 -12.43
N PRO A 626 6.47 2.54 -12.86
CA PRO A 626 5.22 2.62 -12.12
C PRO A 626 4.53 1.25 -12.06
N ARG A 627 3.82 0.97 -10.97
CA ARG A 627 2.93 -0.21 -10.88
C ARG A 627 1.71 -0.07 -11.79
N GLY A 628 1.37 1.16 -12.17
CA GLY A 628 0.42 1.47 -13.23
C GLY A 628 -1.04 1.46 -12.78
N ILE A 629 -1.93 0.89 -13.60
CA ILE A 629 -3.38 0.94 -13.39
C ILE A 629 -3.89 -0.44 -13.02
N LYS A 630 -4.57 -0.56 -11.89
CA LYS A 630 -5.12 -1.80 -11.35
C LYS A 630 -6.64 -1.73 -11.22
N PRO A 631 -7.39 -1.90 -12.32
CA PRO A 631 -8.84 -1.98 -12.24
C PRO A 631 -9.26 -3.31 -11.64
N LEU A 632 -10.11 -3.26 -10.62
CA LEU A 632 -10.75 -4.45 -10.02
C LEU A 632 -12.15 -4.71 -10.61
N THR A 633 -12.60 -3.80 -11.49
CA THR A 633 -13.93 -3.77 -12.09
C THR A 633 -13.86 -3.29 -13.56
N THR A 634 -15.00 -3.18 -14.23
CA THR A 634 -15.09 -2.66 -15.61
C THR A 634 -14.32 -1.34 -15.75
N CYS A 635 -13.39 -1.29 -16.70
CA CYS A 635 -12.61 -0.10 -16.99
C CYS A 635 -12.65 0.17 -18.49
N TYR A 636 -12.92 1.43 -18.85
CA TYR A 636 -12.96 1.90 -20.23
C TYR A 636 -11.77 2.81 -20.49
N ILE A 637 -10.92 2.43 -21.43
CA ILE A 637 -9.81 3.24 -21.93
C ILE A 637 -10.08 3.54 -23.40
N THR A 638 -10.33 4.80 -23.74
CA THR A 638 -10.80 5.17 -25.08
C THR A 638 -10.08 6.39 -25.61
N SER A 639 -9.59 6.31 -26.84
CA SER A 639 -8.83 7.41 -27.47
C SER A 639 -7.66 7.89 -26.61
N SER A 640 -6.98 6.99 -25.92
CA SER A 640 -5.94 7.31 -24.94
C SER A 640 -4.57 6.79 -25.39
N THR A 641 -3.50 7.32 -24.80
CA THR A 641 -2.13 6.86 -25.01
C THR A 641 -1.56 6.34 -23.70
N LEU A 642 -1.08 5.10 -23.70
CA LEU A 642 -0.34 4.48 -22.59
C LEU A 642 1.12 4.33 -23.00
N ASN A 643 2.05 4.86 -22.22
CA ASN A 643 3.47 4.84 -22.55
C ASN A 643 4.31 4.41 -21.33
N ARG A 644 4.97 3.26 -21.42
CA ARG A 644 5.71 2.65 -20.30
C ARG A 644 4.84 2.43 -19.06
N MET A 645 3.61 1.95 -19.28
CA MET A 645 2.61 1.73 -18.24
C MET A 645 2.19 0.26 -18.20
N THR A 646 1.96 -0.27 -17.01
CA THR A 646 1.31 -1.57 -16.85
C THR A 646 -0.18 -1.38 -16.52
N ILE A 647 -1.05 -2.10 -17.21
CA ILE A 647 -2.44 -2.29 -16.79
C ILE A 647 -2.53 -3.70 -16.21
N ASP A 648 -2.87 -3.82 -14.93
CA ASP A 648 -3.03 -5.10 -14.24
C ASP A 648 -4.48 -5.29 -13.78
N ALA A 649 -5.36 -5.72 -14.69
CA ALA A 649 -6.79 -5.85 -14.46
C ALA A 649 -7.14 -7.15 -13.70
N HIS A 650 -7.71 -7.04 -12.50
CA HIS A 650 -8.10 -8.15 -11.62
C HIS A 650 -9.62 -8.22 -11.49
N LEU A 651 -10.27 -8.65 -12.56
CA LEU A 651 -11.72 -8.63 -12.75
C LEU A 651 -12.36 -9.93 -12.21
N TYR A 652 -12.13 -10.30 -10.95
CA TYR A 652 -12.70 -11.54 -10.36
C TYR A 652 -13.90 -11.31 -9.44
N TYR A 653 -14.08 -10.06 -8.99
CA TYR A 653 -15.04 -9.69 -7.95
C TYR A 653 -16.47 -9.65 -8.51
N SER A 654 -17.43 -10.10 -7.70
CA SER A 654 -18.79 -10.41 -8.15
C SER A 654 -19.53 -9.18 -8.71
N GLY A 655 -20.06 -9.29 -9.93
CA GLY A 655 -20.98 -8.31 -10.52
C GLY A 655 -20.38 -7.36 -11.56
N MET A 656 -19.19 -7.66 -12.10
CA MET A 656 -18.40 -6.71 -12.90
C MET A 656 -18.22 -7.17 -14.35
N GLY A 657 -17.79 -6.27 -15.24
CA GLY A 657 -17.62 -6.50 -16.68
C GLY A 657 -16.14 -6.53 -17.13
N PRO A 658 -15.88 -6.69 -18.44
CA PRO A 658 -14.54 -6.84 -18.99
C PRO A 658 -13.75 -5.52 -19.02
N LEU A 659 -12.45 -5.61 -19.33
CA LEU A 659 -11.62 -4.46 -19.68
C LEU A 659 -11.92 -4.04 -21.13
N PHE A 660 -12.19 -2.75 -21.36
CA PHE A 660 -12.40 -2.20 -22.70
C PHE A 660 -11.28 -1.24 -23.07
N ILE A 661 -10.61 -1.48 -24.19
CA ILE A 661 -9.63 -0.54 -24.76
C ILE A 661 -10.02 -0.25 -26.22
N GLY A 662 -10.27 1.01 -26.54
CA GLY A 662 -10.76 1.45 -27.85
C GLY A 662 -9.96 2.61 -28.42
N SER A 663 -9.63 2.58 -29.70
CA SER A 663 -9.01 3.69 -30.44
C SER A 663 -7.76 4.27 -29.75
N SER A 664 -6.96 3.43 -29.09
CA SER A 664 -5.89 3.85 -28.18
C SER A 664 -4.52 3.37 -28.63
N GLU A 665 -3.46 4.08 -28.24
CA GLU A 665 -2.07 3.71 -28.44
C GLU A 665 -1.46 3.15 -27.15
N VAL A 666 -0.75 2.02 -27.26
CA VAL A 666 -0.11 1.33 -26.14
C VAL A 666 1.35 1.07 -26.52
N ASN A 667 2.26 1.78 -25.87
CA ASN A 667 3.67 1.84 -26.24
C ASN A 667 4.55 1.39 -25.06
N ASN A 668 5.45 0.43 -25.28
CA ASN A 668 6.36 -0.11 -24.26
C ASN A 668 5.62 -0.52 -22.96
N SER A 669 4.41 -1.07 -23.09
CA SER A 669 3.44 -1.22 -22.00
C SER A 669 2.89 -2.65 -21.98
N ASN A 670 2.45 -3.11 -20.81
CA ASN A 670 1.92 -4.47 -20.66
C ASN A 670 0.49 -4.44 -20.14
N VAL A 671 -0.37 -5.29 -20.69
CA VAL A 671 -1.78 -5.42 -20.28
C VAL A 671 -2.01 -6.82 -19.75
N HIS A 672 -2.15 -6.95 -18.45
CA HIS A 672 -2.49 -8.20 -17.78
C HIS A 672 -3.97 -8.20 -17.44
N VAL A 673 -4.70 -9.23 -17.86
CA VAL A 673 -6.13 -9.37 -17.63
C VAL A 673 -6.41 -10.68 -16.96
N ARG A 674 -7.17 -10.62 -15.87
CA ARG A 674 -7.56 -11.79 -15.10
C ARG A 674 -9.04 -11.71 -14.75
N GLY A 675 -9.78 -12.80 -14.89
CA GLY A 675 -11.24 -12.80 -14.66
C GLY A 675 -12.03 -12.40 -15.91
N TYR A 676 -12.99 -11.47 -15.86
CA TYR A 676 -14.02 -11.19 -16.90
C TYR A 676 -13.56 -10.94 -18.37
N GLY A 677 -12.27 -11.01 -18.71
CA GLY A 677 -11.77 -10.90 -20.08
C GLY A 677 -11.65 -9.47 -20.57
N TYR A 678 -11.43 -9.31 -21.89
CA TYR A 678 -11.21 -7.99 -22.51
C TYR A 678 -11.83 -7.85 -23.90
N ASN A 679 -12.07 -6.61 -24.29
CA ASN A 679 -12.47 -6.21 -25.64
C ASN A 679 -11.58 -5.06 -26.13
N LEU A 680 -10.82 -5.32 -27.20
CA LEU A 680 -9.91 -4.35 -27.82
C LEU A 680 -10.39 -3.98 -29.21
N GLN A 681 -10.41 -2.69 -29.51
CA GLN A 681 -10.88 -2.21 -30.80
C GLN A 681 -10.07 -1.03 -31.33
N ASN A 682 -9.60 -1.10 -32.58
CA ASN A 682 -8.87 0.00 -33.24
C ASN A 682 -7.63 0.47 -32.45
N CYS A 683 -6.90 -0.45 -31.81
CA CYS A 683 -5.74 -0.10 -30.98
C CYS A 683 -4.41 -0.30 -31.72
N ASN A 684 -3.37 0.39 -31.28
CA ASN A 684 -2.00 0.18 -31.75
C ASN A 684 -1.08 -0.16 -30.58
N PHE A 685 -0.53 -1.37 -30.58
CA PHE A 685 0.39 -1.88 -29.57
C PHE A 685 1.80 -1.93 -30.16
N ASN A 686 2.72 -1.11 -29.65
CA ASN A 686 4.13 -1.11 -30.06
C ASN A 686 5.01 -1.53 -28.89
N TYR A 687 5.86 -2.53 -29.07
CA TYR A 687 6.68 -3.10 -27.99
C TYR A 687 5.85 -3.42 -26.74
N SER A 688 4.63 -3.92 -26.94
CA SER A 688 3.62 -4.04 -25.89
C SER A 688 2.89 -5.37 -26.01
N GLU A 689 2.51 -5.94 -24.88
CA GLU A 689 2.02 -7.32 -24.78
C GLU A 689 0.69 -7.38 -24.02
N ILE A 690 -0.14 -8.36 -24.38
CA ILE A 690 -1.35 -8.69 -23.63
C ILE A 690 -1.22 -10.10 -23.08
N PHE A 691 -1.49 -10.23 -21.78
CA PHE A 691 -1.54 -11.50 -21.08
C PHE A 691 -2.92 -11.68 -20.45
N SER A 692 -3.68 -12.67 -20.90
CA SER A 692 -4.92 -13.08 -20.23
C SER A 692 -4.77 -14.40 -19.50
N TYR A 693 -5.21 -14.40 -18.25
CA TYR A 693 -5.17 -15.57 -17.38
C TYR A 693 -6.58 -15.91 -16.91
N ASP A 694 -7.01 -17.12 -17.24
CA ASP A 694 -8.23 -17.72 -16.75
C ASP A 694 -9.44 -16.80 -16.93
N THR A 695 -9.72 -16.38 -18.16
CA THR A 695 -10.93 -15.61 -18.42
C THR A 695 -12.13 -16.54 -18.66
N PRO A 696 -13.25 -16.41 -17.92
CA PRO A 696 -14.44 -17.24 -18.11
C PRO A 696 -15.34 -16.75 -19.26
N MET A 697 -14.92 -15.69 -19.94
CA MET A 697 -15.61 -15.05 -21.07
C MET A 697 -14.63 -14.90 -22.22
N GLY A 698 -15.15 -14.91 -23.44
CA GLY A 698 -14.35 -14.76 -24.65
C GLY A 698 -13.63 -13.41 -24.71
N ASN A 699 -12.37 -13.44 -25.12
CA ASN A 699 -11.54 -12.26 -25.35
C ASN A 699 -11.65 -11.85 -26.82
N THR A 700 -11.74 -10.55 -27.09
CA THR A 700 -11.96 -10.04 -28.46
C THR A 700 -10.93 -8.98 -28.83
N ILE A 701 -10.35 -9.10 -30.04
CA ILE A 701 -9.44 -8.13 -30.64
C ILE A 701 -9.92 -7.78 -32.04
N LEU A 702 -10.25 -6.52 -32.28
CA LEU A 702 -10.81 -6.05 -33.54
C LEU A 702 -9.99 -4.89 -34.11
N ARG A 703 -9.53 -5.01 -35.36
CA ARG A 703 -8.90 -3.92 -36.12
C ARG A 703 -7.70 -3.29 -35.40
N SER A 704 -6.90 -4.11 -34.72
CA SER A 704 -5.77 -3.63 -33.92
C SER A 704 -4.43 -4.06 -34.52
N ASN A 705 -3.37 -3.31 -34.22
CA ASN A 705 -2.01 -3.60 -34.67
C ASN A 705 -1.12 -3.97 -33.48
N PHE A 706 -0.25 -4.95 -33.66
CA PHE A 706 0.73 -5.41 -32.70
C PHE A 706 2.11 -5.49 -33.35
N ASN A 707 3.05 -4.67 -32.88
CA ASN A 707 4.35 -4.50 -33.50
C ASN A 707 5.49 -4.72 -32.49
N ASN A 708 6.50 -5.49 -32.88
CA ASN A 708 7.77 -5.62 -32.14
C ASN A 708 7.63 -6.10 -30.67
N ALA A 709 6.63 -6.93 -30.38
CA ALA A 709 6.45 -7.55 -29.07
C ALA A 709 7.24 -8.87 -28.95
N GLY A 710 7.56 -9.30 -27.72
CA GLY A 710 8.06 -10.65 -27.49
C GLY A 710 6.98 -11.68 -27.81
N THR A 711 5.85 -11.63 -27.12
CA THR A 711 4.60 -12.30 -27.50
C THR A 711 3.46 -11.30 -27.47
N ALA A 712 2.92 -10.94 -28.64
CA ALA A 712 1.93 -9.87 -28.73
C ALA A 712 0.65 -10.18 -27.93
N VAL A 713 0.15 -11.41 -28.01
CA VAL A 713 -0.99 -11.87 -27.21
C VAL A 713 -0.72 -13.27 -26.67
N GLU A 714 -0.71 -13.41 -25.34
CA GLU A 714 -0.70 -14.70 -24.65
C GLU A 714 -2.01 -14.88 -23.88
N ASP A 715 -2.78 -15.91 -24.23
CA ASP A 715 -4.06 -16.21 -23.60
C ASP A 715 -4.11 -17.62 -23.01
N ASP A 716 -4.07 -17.70 -21.69
CA ASP A 716 -4.23 -18.90 -20.88
C ASP A 716 -5.64 -19.01 -20.28
N SER A 717 -6.64 -19.09 -21.15
CA SER A 717 -8.07 -19.14 -20.78
C SER A 717 -8.79 -20.31 -21.46
N ASP A 718 -9.87 -20.85 -20.88
CA ASP A 718 -10.70 -21.90 -21.52
C ASP A 718 -11.75 -21.32 -22.49
N SER A 719 -11.84 -20.00 -22.56
CA SER A 719 -12.70 -19.24 -23.45
C SER A 719 -12.10 -19.12 -24.86
N GLU A 720 -12.88 -18.56 -25.78
CA GLU A 720 -12.40 -18.19 -27.11
C GLU A 720 -11.62 -16.86 -27.08
N LEU A 721 -10.48 -16.82 -27.78
CA LEU A 721 -9.85 -15.59 -28.25
C LEU A 721 -10.23 -15.36 -29.71
N PHE A 722 -11.08 -14.37 -29.96
CA PHE A 722 -11.48 -13.98 -31.31
C PHE A 722 -10.67 -12.78 -31.79
N VAL A 723 -10.08 -12.89 -32.99
CA VAL A 723 -9.24 -11.85 -33.58
C VAL A 723 -9.72 -11.54 -34.98
N TYR A 724 -10.00 -10.26 -35.27
CA TYR A 724 -10.56 -9.85 -36.55
C TYR A 724 -9.87 -8.63 -37.13
N GLN A 725 -9.55 -8.68 -38.43
CA GLN A 725 -8.96 -7.57 -39.18
C GLN A 725 -7.77 -6.91 -38.49
N SER A 726 -7.00 -7.69 -37.74
CA SER A 726 -5.87 -7.20 -36.96
C SER A 726 -4.56 -7.53 -37.66
N ASN A 727 -3.48 -6.92 -37.22
CA ASN A 727 -2.17 -7.15 -37.78
C ASN A 727 -1.12 -7.42 -36.70
N PHE A 728 -0.24 -8.40 -36.94
CA PHE A 728 0.85 -8.81 -36.07
C PHE A 728 2.15 -8.77 -36.85
N TYR A 729 2.99 -7.77 -36.58
CA TYR A 729 4.22 -7.47 -37.30
C TYR A 729 5.47 -7.61 -36.42
N GLU A 730 6.47 -8.35 -36.93
CA GLU A 730 7.82 -8.42 -36.32
C GLU A 730 7.84 -8.83 -34.84
N ASN A 731 6.91 -9.69 -34.41
CA ASN A 731 6.86 -10.19 -33.02
C ASN A 731 7.64 -11.50 -32.86
N GLY A 732 8.04 -11.83 -31.62
CA GLY A 732 8.52 -13.18 -31.31
C GLY A 732 7.40 -14.22 -31.51
N ALA A 733 6.23 -13.97 -30.95
CA ALA A 733 5.00 -14.69 -31.27
C ALA A 733 3.84 -13.70 -31.53
N GLY A 734 3.03 -13.95 -32.56
CA GLY A 734 1.82 -13.17 -32.80
C GLY A 734 0.74 -13.48 -31.76
N ILE A 735 0.30 -14.74 -31.70
CA ILE A 735 -0.64 -15.21 -30.68
C ILE A 735 -0.15 -16.53 -30.08
N ALA A 736 -0.11 -16.62 -28.76
CA ALA A 736 0.06 -17.86 -28.01
C ALA A 736 -1.23 -18.19 -27.27
N LYS A 737 -1.90 -19.27 -27.68
CA LYS A 737 -3.14 -19.75 -27.06
C LYS A 737 -2.85 -21.01 -26.25
N ARG A 738 -3.12 -20.97 -24.95
CA ARG A 738 -3.11 -22.15 -24.08
C ARG A 738 -4.55 -22.50 -23.71
N ARG A 739 -4.94 -23.77 -23.92
CA ARG A 739 -6.33 -24.25 -23.73
C ARG A 739 -7.34 -23.44 -24.57
N GLY A 740 -8.64 -23.69 -24.43
CA GLY A 740 -9.68 -22.93 -25.15
C GLY A 740 -9.52 -22.94 -26.67
N ARG A 741 -9.97 -21.86 -27.34
CA ARG A 741 -9.89 -21.73 -28.80
C ARG A 741 -9.32 -20.37 -29.22
N VAL A 742 -8.54 -20.32 -30.29
CA VAL A 742 -8.20 -19.08 -31.00
C VAL A 742 -8.80 -19.10 -32.40
N THR A 743 -9.53 -18.03 -32.75
CA THR A 743 -10.22 -17.88 -34.04
C THR A 743 -9.79 -16.56 -34.69
N PRO A 744 -8.67 -16.52 -35.44
CA PRO A 744 -8.32 -15.37 -36.23
C PRO A 744 -9.10 -15.37 -37.56
N LYS A 745 -9.58 -14.20 -37.94
CA LYS A 745 -10.27 -13.95 -39.20
C LYS A 745 -9.74 -12.69 -39.86
N CYS A 746 -9.42 -12.78 -41.14
CA CYS A 746 -8.92 -11.64 -41.93
C CYS A 746 -7.71 -10.92 -41.29
N THR A 747 -6.87 -11.67 -40.58
CA THR A 747 -5.76 -11.13 -39.79
C THR A 747 -4.44 -11.32 -40.54
N ASN A 748 -3.56 -10.31 -40.50
CA ASN A 748 -2.22 -10.39 -41.08
C ASN A 748 -1.19 -10.78 -40.01
N PHE A 749 -0.34 -11.75 -40.32
CA PHE A 749 0.80 -12.15 -39.52
C PHE A 749 2.05 -12.08 -40.39
N GLU A 750 2.89 -11.08 -40.17
CA GLU A 750 4.04 -10.80 -41.02
C GLU A 750 5.34 -10.59 -40.24
N GLY A 751 6.42 -11.25 -40.67
CA GLY A 751 7.76 -11.06 -40.08
C GLY A 751 7.93 -11.60 -38.65
N ASN A 752 6.99 -12.41 -38.14
CA ASN A 752 7.07 -12.94 -36.78
C ASN A 752 8.00 -14.17 -36.71
N ASN A 753 8.60 -14.45 -35.54
CA ASN A 753 9.28 -15.74 -35.36
C ASN A 753 8.25 -16.89 -35.36
N THR A 754 7.12 -16.75 -34.69
CA THR A 754 5.96 -17.65 -34.87
C THR A 754 4.65 -16.87 -34.96
N ALA A 755 3.83 -17.10 -35.98
CA ALA A 755 2.56 -16.37 -36.08
C ALA A 755 1.54 -16.82 -35.02
N ILE A 756 1.25 -18.13 -34.94
CA ILE A 756 0.32 -18.68 -33.93
C ILE A 756 0.93 -19.90 -33.24
N ILE A 757 0.86 -19.94 -31.91
CA ILE A 757 1.23 -21.09 -31.08
C ILE A 757 0.00 -21.62 -30.35
N GLY A 758 -0.27 -22.92 -30.47
CA GLY A 758 -1.30 -23.63 -29.71
C GLY A 758 -0.71 -24.56 -28.67
N TYR A 759 -0.99 -24.31 -27.40
CA TYR A 759 -0.54 -25.10 -26.25
C TYR A 759 -1.68 -25.87 -25.59
N GLN A 760 -1.39 -27.10 -25.17
CA GLN A 760 -2.14 -27.87 -24.17
C GLN A 760 -3.68 -27.81 -24.33
N SER A 761 -4.22 -28.67 -25.19
CA SER A 761 -5.64 -28.75 -25.52
C SER A 761 -6.25 -27.48 -26.13
N SER A 762 -5.45 -26.56 -26.65
CA SER A 762 -5.93 -25.42 -27.45
C SER A 762 -6.49 -25.88 -28.82
N GLU A 763 -7.52 -25.21 -29.31
CA GLU A 763 -8.03 -25.33 -30.67
C GLU A 763 -7.62 -24.10 -31.51
N ILE A 764 -7.02 -24.34 -32.67
CA ILE A 764 -6.70 -23.28 -33.64
C ILE A 764 -7.69 -23.36 -34.79
N ASN A 765 -8.53 -22.33 -34.93
CA ASN A 765 -9.58 -22.28 -35.94
C ASN A 765 -9.28 -21.26 -37.05
N LEU A 766 -8.85 -21.77 -38.20
CA LEU A 766 -8.60 -21.01 -39.42
C LEU A 766 -9.65 -21.30 -40.50
N SER A 767 -10.83 -21.81 -40.14
CA SER A 767 -11.85 -22.27 -41.07
C SER A 767 -12.99 -21.27 -41.19
N THR A 768 -13.41 -20.95 -42.42
CA THR A 768 -14.59 -20.09 -42.64
C THR A 768 -15.90 -20.76 -42.24
N LEU A 769 -15.95 -22.10 -42.20
CA LEU A 769 -17.09 -22.85 -41.67
C LEU A 769 -17.37 -22.51 -40.20
N TYR A 770 -16.35 -22.06 -39.47
CA TYR A 770 -16.42 -21.77 -38.04
C TYR A 770 -16.04 -20.32 -37.71
N ASN A 771 -16.36 -19.35 -38.57
CA ASN A 771 -16.09 -17.92 -38.38
C ASN A 771 -14.60 -17.52 -38.29
N GLY A 772 -13.67 -18.37 -38.71
CA GLY A 772 -12.25 -18.05 -38.92
C GLY A 772 -11.92 -17.75 -40.38
N GLY A 773 -10.63 -17.86 -40.73
CA GLY A 773 -10.17 -17.88 -42.13
C GLY A 773 -9.80 -16.52 -42.72
N TYR A 774 -9.40 -16.51 -44.00
CA TYR A 774 -8.88 -15.33 -44.73
C TYR A 774 -7.65 -14.68 -44.11
N ASN A 775 -6.87 -15.43 -43.33
CA ASN A 775 -5.68 -14.90 -42.68
C ASN A 775 -4.50 -14.91 -43.66
N ASN A 776 -3.65 -13.89 -43.57
CA ASN A 776 -2.42 -13.80 -44.35
C ASN A 776 -1.23 -14.07 -43.43
N PHE A 777 -0.43 -15.08 -43.77
CA PHE A 777 0.79 -15.44 -43.08
C PHE A 777 1.95 -15.22 -44.03
N ARG A 778 2.88 -14.32 -43.71
CA ARG A 778 3.95 -13.93 -44.61
C ARG A 778 5.27 -13.74 -43.88
N ASP A 779 6.38 -14.19 -44.47
CA ASP A 779 7.74 -13.90 -43.97
C ASP A 779 7.94 -14.28 -42.48
N ASN A 780 7.15 -15.24 -41.96
CA ASN A 780 7.31 -15.72 -40.59
C ASN A 780 8.32 -16.87 -40.56
N SER A 781 9.01 -17.07 -39.44
CA SER A 781 9.88 -18.24 -39.30
C SER A 781 9.08 -19.54 -39.22
N LEU A 782 8.00 -19.54 -38.42
CA LEU A 782 6.97 -20.57 -38.36
C LEU A 782 5.59 -19.93 -38.48
N ASN A 783 4.71 -20.46 -39.33
CA ASN A 783 3.33 -19.96 -39.39
C ASN A 783 2.49 -20.51 -38.21
N ILE A 784 2.56 -21.81 -37.95
CA ILE A 784 1.82 -22.44 -36.84
C ILE A 784 2.69 -23.42 -36.08
N PHE A 785 2.70 -23.31 -34.76
CA PHE A 785 3.36 -24.26 -33.85
C PHE A 785 2.37 -24.89 -32.87
N LEU A 786 2.37 -26.23 -32.77
CA LEU A 786 1.42 -27.00 -31.96
C LEU A 786 2.15 -27.78 -30.85
N LEU A 787 1.76 -27.59 -29.61
CA LEU A 787 2.33 -28.28 -28.45
C LEU A 787 1.22 -28.93 -27.63
N ASN A 788 0.92 -30.19 -27.97
CA ASN A 788 -0.24 -30.92 -27.43
C ASN A 788 -1.56 -30.16 -27.67
N ALA A 789 -1.71 -29.50 -28.82
CA ALA A 789 -2.96 -28.82 -29.19
C ALA A 789 -4.08 -29.85 -29.42
N TYR A 790 -5.33 -29.49 -29.12
CA TYR A 790 -6.45 -30.42 -29.31
C TYR A 790 -6.82 -30.58 -30.79
N GLU A 791 -6.93 -29.47 -31.52
CA GLU A 791 -7.35 -29.47 -32.92
C GLU A 791 -6.79 -28.29 -33.72
N LEU A 792 -6.57 -28.53 -35.02
CA LEU A 792 -6.29 -27.52 -36.03
C LEU A 792 -7.36 -27.60 -37.14
N GLN A 793 -8.15 -26.55 -37.31
CA GLN A 793 -9.24 -26.47 -38.29
C GLN A 793 -8.84 -25.51 -39.43
N MET A 794 -8.84 -26.00 -40.68
CA MET A 794 -8.42 -25.22 -41.86
C MET A 794 -9.37 -25.39 -43.05
N GLU A 795 -10.53 -25.99 -42.82
CA GLU A 795 -11.51 -26.35 -43.85
C GLU A 795 -12.10 -25.10 -44.50
N ASP A 796 -12.01 -24.99 -45.83
CA ASP A 796 -12.45 -23.81 -46.57
C ASP A 796 -11.91 -22.50 -45.98
N GLY A 797 -10.67 -22.53 -45.49
CA GLY A 797 -10.12 -21.43 -44.70
C GLY A 797 -9.80 -20.17 -45.51
N TYR A 798 -9.46 -20.30 -46.80
CA TYR A 798 -8.96 -19.19 -47.62
C TYR A 798 -7.79 -18.43 -46.98
N ASN A 799 -7.00 -19.12 -46.14
CA ASN A 799 -5.78 -18.54 -45.58
C ASN A 799 -4.66 -18.60 -46.60
N GLU A 800 -3.79 -17.61 -46.57
CA GLU A 800 -2.64 -17.48 -47.46
C GLU A 800 -1.36 -17.68 -46.66
N PHE A 801 -0.58 -18.71 -46.98
CA PHE A 801 0.69 -19.03 -46.34
C PHE A 801 1.82 -18.76 -47.33
N TYR A 802 2.53 -17.64 -47.11
CA TYR A 802 3.65 -17.18 -47.90
C TYR A 802 4.98 -17.26 -47.14
N ASP A 803 6.01 -17.77 -47.82
CA ASP A 803 7.42 -17.55 -47.49
C ASP A 803 7.80 -17.87 -46.03
N GLY A 804 7.27 -18.98 -45.49
CA GLY A 804 7.77 -19.54 -44.24
C GLY A 804 9.28 -19.82 -44.35
N THR A 805 10.10 -19.37 -43.41
CA THR A 805 11.55 -19.58 -43.53
C THR A 805 12.00 -20.95 -43.00
N ASN A 806 11.29 -21.53 -42.02
CA ASN A 806 11.57 -22.87 -41.49
C ASN A 806 10.50 -23.91 -41.84
N MET A 807 9.25 -23.70 -41.42
CA MET A 807 8.12 -24.61 -41.68
C MET A 807 6.79 -23.87 -41.66
N ASN A 808 5.82 -24.38 -42.43
CA ASN A 808 4.46 -23.87 -42.40
C ASN A 808 3.74 -24.28 -41.11
N ILE A 809 3.73 -25.58 -40.78
CA ILE A 809 3.05 -26.08 -39.59
C ILE A 809 3.87 -27.21 -38.96
N VAL A 810 4.17 -27.08 -37.67
CA VAL A 810 4.94 -28.08 -36.90
C VAL A 810 4.32 -28.32 -35.54
N GLY A 811 4.48 -29.53 -35.02
CA GLY A 811 4.17 -29.86 -33.64
C GLY A 811 3.38 -31.14 -33.48
N ASN A 812 2.58 -31.21 -32.41
CA ASN A 812 1.78 -32.38 -32.12
C ASN A 812 0.35 -32.06 -31.66
N LEU A 813 -0.58 -32.92 -32.09
CA LEU A 813 -1.98 -32.91 -31.70
C LEU A 813 -2.26 -33.98 -30.65
N ASP A 814 -2.93 -33.60 -29.56
CA ASP A 814 -3.34 -34.50 -28.49
C ASP A 814 -4.65 -35.24 -28.85
N ILE A 815 -4.65 -35.97 -29.97
CA ILE A 815 -5.78 -36.78 -30.45
C ILE A 815 -5.50 -38.27 -30.17
N SER A 816 -6.53 -39.12 -30.20
CA SER A 816 -6.36 -40.57 -29.97
C SER A 816 -5.56 -41.23 -31.11
N MET A 817 -4.58 -42.08 -30.76
CA MET A 817 -3.76 -42.82 -31.74
C MET A 817 -4.57 -43.88 -32.51
N SER A 818 -5.80 -44.21 -32.10
CA SER A 818 -6.67 -45.10 -32.89
C SER A 818 -7.03 -44.55 -34.27
N LEU A 819 -6.80 -43.24 -34.49
CA LEU A 819 -7.05 -42.53 -35.74
C LEU A 819 -5.76 -42.28 -36.55
N CYS A 820 -4.75 -43.16 -36.49
CA CYS A 820 -3.57 -43.03 -37.34
C CYS A 820 -3.98 -42.93 -38.82
N ALA A 821 -3.63 -41.79 -39.46
CA ALA A 821 -4.22 -41.20 -40.67
C ALA A 821 -5.34 -40.15 -40.46
N TYR A 822 -5.30 -39.39 -39.36
CA TYR A 822 -6.16 -38.22 -39.16
C TYR A 822 -5.96 -37.20 -40.29
N PRO A 823 -7.01 -36.91 -41.08
CA PRO A 823 -6.91 -35.98 -42.19
C PRO A 823 -7.12 -34.53 -41.70
N ILE A 824 -6.13 -33.67 -41.94
CA ILE A 824 -6.29 -32.22 -41.83
C ILE A 824 -6.69 -31.71 -43.20
N LYS A 825 -7.97 -31.37 -43.35
CA LYS A 825 -8.51 -30.81 -44.59
C LYS A 825 -8.13 -29.34 -44.67
N ALA A 826 -7.25 -29.00 -45.61
CA ALA A 826 -6.79 -27.64 -45.85
C ALA A 826 -7.18 -27.16 -47.25
N TYR A 827 -8.34 -27.60 -47.73
CA TYR A 827 -8.92 -27.17 -49.00
C TYR A 827 -9.11 -25.66 -49.04
N ASN A 828 -8.90 -25.07 -50.22
CA ASN A 828 -9.07 -23.65 -50.50
C ASN A 828 -8.12 -22.71 -49.72
N ASN A 829 -7.06 -23.21 -49.10
CA ASN A 829 -5.94 -22.37 -48.64
C ASN A 829 -4.89 -22.20 -49.75
N ILE A 830 -4.15 -21.10 -49.71
CA ILE A 830 -3.08 -20.77 -50.64
C ILE A 830 -1.73 -21.05 -49.96
N TRP A 831 -0.81 -21.65 -50.69
CA TRP A 831 0.51 -22.03 -50.20
C TRP A 831 1.55 -21.56 -51.22
N THR A 832 2.59 -20.86 -50.78
CA THR A 832 3.82 -20.75 -51.58
C THR A 832 4.91 -21.65 -51.00
N PRO A 833 5.78 -22.20 -51.87
CA PRO A 833 6.88 -23.03 -51.39
C PRO A 833 7.87 -22.21 -50.56
N LEU A 834 8.57 -22.87 -49.61
CA LEU A 834 9.60 -22.21 -48.78
C LEU A 834 10.68 -21.53 -49.66
N SER A 835 11.14 -20.35 -49.22
CA SER A 835 12.08 -19.50 -49.98
C SER A 835 13.49 -20.09 -50.16
N ASP A 836 13.86 -21.15 -49.41
CA ASP A 836 15.16 -21.82 -49.47
C ASP A 836 15.06 -23.35 -49.54
N THR A 837 14.67 -23.91 -50.69
CA THR A 837 14.97 -25.33 -50.94
C THR A 837 15.64 -25.54 -52.30
N SER A 838 16.85 -26.07 -52.26
CA SER A 838 17.59 -26.64 -53.39
C SER A 838 16.94 -27.92 -53.96
N VAL A 839 15.65 -28.16 -53.69
CA VAL A 839 14.89 -29.35 -54.06
C VAL A 839 14.01 -28.98 -55.26
N PRO A 840 14.07 -29.72 -56.39
CA PRO A 840 13.23 -29.43 -57.54
C PRO A 840 11.74 -29.56 -57.19
N TYR A 841 10.99 -28.47 -57.31
CA TYR A 841 9.54 -28.44 -57.09
C TYR A 841 8.83 -29.50 -57.94
N GLY A 842 8.19 -30.47 -57.27
CA GLY A 842 7.30 -31.44 -57.93
C GLY A 842 5.98 -30.81 -58.41
N ASP A 843 5.56 -29.73 -57.75
CA ASP A 843 4.40 -28.91 -58.09
C ASP A 843 4.62 -27.47 -57.56
N LEU A 844 4.56 -26.46 -58.43
CA LEU A 844 4.77 -25.06 -58.04
C LEU A 844 3.61 -24.48 -57.19
N ASN A 845 2.48 -25.19 -57.13
CA ASN A 845 1.22 -24.74 -56.58
C ASN A 845 0.77 -25.54 -55.35
N HIS A 846 1.55 -26.53 -54.90
CA HIS A 846 1.28 -27.33 -53.71
C HIS A 846 2.53 -27.39 -52.84
N PRO A 847 2.40 -27.22 -51.51
CA PRO A 847 3.53 -27.26 -50.60
C PRO A 847 4.09 -28.69 -50.52
N ASP A 848 5.41 -28.84 -50.35
CA ASP A 848 6.01 -30.16 -50.13
C ASP A 848 5.56 -30.69 -48.76
N MET A 849 5.33 -32.01 -48.63
CA MET A 849 5.08 -32.61 -47.31
C MET A 849 6.24 -32.36 -46.33
N ALA A 850 7.43 -32.04 -46.83
CA ALA A 850 8.56 -31.62 -46.01
C ALA A 850 8.34 -30.29 -45.25
N GLU A 851 7.36 -29.48 -45.64
CA GLU A 851 7.03 -28.20 -45.01
C GLU A 851 6.06 -28.35 -43.80
N PHE A 852 5.58 -29.57 -43.55
CA PHE A 852 4.67 -29.92 -42.47
C PHE A 852 5.26 -31.03 -41.60
N GLN A 853 5.33 -30.79 -40.30
CA GLN A 853 5.73 -31.81 -39.33
C GLN A 853 4.73 -31.86 -38.17
N VAL A 854 3.54 -32.38 -38.45
CA VAL A 854 2.48 -32.56 -37.45
C VAL A 854 2.31 -34.04 -37.11
N VAL A 855 2.42 -34.38 -35.83
CA VAL A 855 2.23 -35.75 -35.34
C VAL A 855 1.06 -35.85 -34.38
N ILE A 856 0.49 -37.05 -34.23
CA ILE A 856 -0.63 -37.33 -33.33
C ILE A 856 -0.16 -38.22 -32.20
N GLY A 857 -0.59 -37.90 -30.99
CA GLY A 857 -0.24 -38.61 -29.77
C GLY A 857 0.72 -37.82 -28.88
N GLN A 858 1.02 -38.36 -27.71
CA GLN A 858 1.85 -37.68 -26.72
C GLN A 858 3.35 -37.83 -27.04
N PRO A 859 4.15 -36.76 -26.89
CA PRO A 859 5.59 -36.80 -27.13
C PRO A 859 6.36 -37.54 -26.03
N VAL A 860 5.73 -37.86 -24.89
CA VAL A 860 6.31 -38.60 -23.76
C VAL A 860 6.20 -40.11 -23.99
N GLY A 861 7.00 -40.59 -24.94
CA GLY A 861 7.27 -42.00 -25.12
C GLY A 861 8.72 -42.20 -25.56
N PRO A 862 9.35 -43.33 -25.22
CA PRO A 862 10.71 -43.64 -25.70
C PRO A 862 10.77 -43.55 -27.24
N PRO A 863 11.94 -43.32 -27.86
CA PRO A 863 12.11 -42.99 -29.29
C PRO A 863 11.57 -44.00 -30.33
N TRP A 864 10.89 -45.06 -29.88
CA TRP A 864 10.15 -46.03 -30.68
C TRP A 864 8.62 -45.91 -30.56
N ALA A 865 8.10 -44.95 -29.78
CA ALA A 865 6.68 -44.59 -29.77
C ALA A 865 6.30 -44.14 -31.19
N GLN A 866 5.39 -44.87 -31.81
CA GLN A 866 4.94 -44.63 -33.19
C GLN A 866 4.16 -43.31 -33.25
N ASN A 867 4.86 -42.21 -33.51
CA ASN A 867 4.24 -40.94 -33.85
C ASN A 867 3.53 -41.11 -35.21
N CYS A 868 2.21 -40.95 -35.22
CA CYS A 868 1.44 -41.02 -36.45
C CYS A 868 1.40 -39.63 -37.11
N PRO A 869 2.01 -39.45 -38.31
CA PRO A 869 1.95 -38.16 -38.99
C PRO A 869 0.52 -37.84 -39.40
N ALA A 870 0.09 -36.60 -39.15
CA ALA A 870 -1.17 -36.09 -39.66
C ALA A 870 -1.08 -35.95 -41.19
N LYS A 871 -2.15 -36.28 -41.91
CA LYS A 871 -2.18 -36.18 -43.38
C LYS A 871 -2.91 -34.91 -43.80
N PHE A 872 -2.22 -34.01 -44.49
CA PHE A 872 -2.86 -32.83 -45.07
C PHE A 872 -3.52 -33.17 -46.40
N SER A 873 -4.78 -32.78 -46.56
CA SER A 873 -5.52 -32.85 -47.82
C SER A 873 -5.60 -31.47 -48.45
N PHE A 874 -4.96 -31.30 -49.59
CA PHE A 874 -4.91 -30.05 -50.35
C PHE A 874 -5.93 -30.06 -51.49
N GLY A 875 -6.45 -28.87 -51.81
CA GLY A 875 -7.38 -28.65 -52.93
C GLY A 875 -6.69 -27.85 -54.04
N PRO A 876 -7.38 -27.58 -55.17
CA PRO A 876 -6.87 -26.62 -56.14
C PRO A 876 -6.61 -25.28 -55.47
N VAL A 877 -5.55 -24.57 -55.89
CA VAL A 877 -5.22 -23.24 -55.37
C VAL A 877 -6.43 -22.33 -55.48
N ALA A 878 -6.95 -21.88 -54.34
CA ALA A 878 -8.03 -20.92 -54.30
C ALA A 878 -7.54 -19.57 -54.83
N PRO A 879 -8.40 -18.77 -55.49
CA PRO A 879 -8.03 -17.42 -55.88
C PRO A 879 -7.84 -16.57 -54.62
N ILE A 880 -6.84 -15.69 -54.63
CA ILE A 880 -6.70 -14.61 -53.63
C ILE A 880 -8.04 -13.92 -53.51
N THR A 881 -8.55 -13.88 -52.29
CA THR A 881 -9.95 -13.57 -52.02
C THR A 881 -10.02 -12.51 -50.94
N ILE A 882 -10.86 -11.49 -51.16
CA ILE A 882 -11.13 -10.48 -50.15
C ILE A 882 -11.80 -11.13 -48.92
N CYS A 883 -11.42 -10.66 -47.73
CA CYS A 883 -12.02 -11.04 -46.46
C CYS A 883 -13.55 -11.19 -46.55
N GLY A 884 -14.06 -12.36 -46.14
CA GLY A 884 -15.49 -12.63 -46.02
C GLY A 884 -16.28 -12.83 -47.31
N LYS A 885 -15.63 -12.82 -48.49
CA LYS A 885 -16.32 -13.00 -49.79
C LYS A 885 -17.16 -14.29 -49.89
N TYR A 886 -16.79 -15.35 -49.18
CA TYR A 886 -17.50 -16.63 -49.23
C TYR A 886 -18.19 -16.97 -47.90
N ASP A 887 -18.36 -15.98 -47.02
CA ASP A 887 -19.06 -16.14 -45.74
C ASP A 887 -20.58 -16.11 -45.92
N ASP A 888 -21.11 -15.26 -46.81
CA ASP A 888 -22.55 -15.23 -47.07
C ASP A 888 -22.97 -16.53 -47.76
N PRO A 889 -23.80 -17.38 -47.11
CA PRO A 889 -24.26 -18.62 -47.70
C PRO A 889 -25.08 -18.42 -48.99
N LYS A 890 -25.58 -17.20 -49.27
CA LYS A 890 -26.32 -16.87 -50.50
C LYS A 890 -25.42 -16.58 -51.69
N GLU A 891 -24.15 -16.26 -51.48
CA GLU A 891 -23.24 -16.01 -52.61
C GLU A 891 -22.90 -17.34 -53.31
N PRO A 892 -23.03 -17.43 -54.65
CA PRO A 892 -22.67 -18.64 -55.36
C PRO A 892 -21.15 -18.85 -55.21
N ILE A 893 -20.77 -19.97 -54.58
CA ILE A 893 -19.39 -20.45 -54.60
C ILE A 893 -19.00 -20.58 -56.08
N ILE A 894 -18.16 -19.66 -56.58
CA ILE A 894 -17.69 -19.71 -57.96
C ILE A 894 -16.82 -20.96 -58.07
N ILE A 895 -17.41 -22.01 -58.67
CA ILE A 895 -16.76 -23.28 -58.96
C ILE A 895 -15.69 -22.99 -60.01
N ILE A 896 -14.44 -22.80 -59.57
CA ILE A 896 -13.29 -22.93 -60.48
C ILE A 896 -13.28 -24.40 -60.90
N GLU A 897 -13.23 -24.66 -62.21
CA GLU A 897 -13.16 -26.01 -62.78
C GLU A 897 -11.90 -26.76 -62.26
N GLY A 898 -12.07 -27.41 -61.11
CA GLY A 898 -11.16 -28.34 -60.48
C GLY A 898 -11.99 -29.41 -59.80
N PRO A 899 -11.41 -30.59 -59.48
CA PRO A 899 -12.13 -31.58 -58.71
C PRO A 899 -12.63 -30.89 -57.44
N LYS A 900 -13.94 -30.98 -57.19
CA LYS A 900 -14.51 -30.74 -55.87
C LYS A 900 -13.54 -31.30 -54.84
N SER A 901 -13.35 -30.60 -53.73
CA SER A 901 -12.73 -31.17 -52.54
C SER A 901 -13.36 -32.48 -52.07
N ASN A 902 -14.50 -32.91 -52.66
CA ASN A 902 -14.91 -34.30 -52.78
C ASN A 902 -15.21 -34.68 -54.24
N GLY A 903 -14.39 -35.56 -54.83
CA GLY A 903 -14.92 -36.44 -55.88
C GLY A 903 -16.22 -37.09 -55.38
N SER A 904 -17.27 -37.06 -56.18
CA SER A 904 -18.56 -37.76 -56.01
C SER A 904 -19.48 -37.53 -54.79
N ASP A 905 -19.06 -37.01 -53.64
CA ASP A 905 -19.96 -36.89 -52.47
C ASP A 905 -20.71 -35.56 -52.43
N THR A 906 -21.88 -35.49 -53.09
CA THR A 906 -22.80 -34.33 -53.03
C THR A 906 -23.81 -34.35 -51.91
N ASP A 907 -23.89 -35.42 -51.10
CA ASP A 907 -25.08 -35.63 -50.29
C ASP A 907 -24.70 -35.63 -48.80
N PHE A 908 -24.30 -34.46 -48.27
CA PHE A 908 -24.48 -34.24 -46.83
C PHE A 908 -25.98 -34.40 -46.52
N PRO A 909 -26.35 -35.11 -45.44
CA PRO A 909 -27.76 -35.35 -45.18
C PRO A 909 -28.50 -34.04 -45.03
N LEU A 910 -29.71 -34.04 -45.58
CA LEU A 910 -30.61 -32.91 -45.48
C LEU A 910 -31.18 -32.86 -44.06
N LEU A 911 -31.19 -31.66 -43.51
CA LEU A 911 -31.74 -31.34 -42.22
C LEU A 911 -33.08 -30.66 -42.40
N THR A 912 -34.05 -31.09 -41.59
CA THR A 912 -35.28 -30.36 -41.37
C THR A 912 -35.44 -30.09 -39.88
N SER A 913 -35.66 -28.82 -39.54
CA SER A 913 -35.89 -28.33 -38.18
C SER A 913 -37.19 -27.49 -38.15
N PRO A 914 -37.73 -27.19 -36.95
CA PRO A 914 -39.03 -26.53 -36.85
C PRO A 914 -39.11 -25.11 -37.46
N THR A 915 -38.02 -24.34 -37.43
CA THR A 915 -38.06 -22.91 -37.79
C THR A 915 -37.06 -22.52 -38.88
N TYR A 916 -35.80 -22.92 -38.76
CA TYR A 916 -34.71 -22.32 -39.55
C TYR A 916 -34.21 -23.16 -40.73
N PHE A 917 -34.39 -24.48 -40.70
CA PHE A 917 -33.87 -25.39 -41.72
C PHE A 917 -34.98 -26.27 -42.30
N THR A 918 -35.06 -26.35 -43.62
CA THR A 918 -36.00 -27.23 -44.33
C THR A 918 -35.27 -27.81 -45.52
N ASP A 919 -35.09 -29.13 -45.55
CA ASP A 919 -34.32 -29.86 -46.55
C ASP A 919 -32.94 -29.23 -46.83
N THR A 920 -32.26 -28.78 -45.77
CA THR A 920 -31.04 -27.99 -45.85
C THR A 920 -29.81 -28.87 -45.58
N PRO A 921 -28.80 -28.92 -46.47
CA PRO A 921 -27.56 -29.66 -46.20
C PRO A 921 -26.87 -29.21 -44.90
N PHE A 922 -26.30 -30.15 -44.13
CA PHE A 922 -25.72 -29.87 -42.81
C PHE A 922 -24.63 -28.79 -42.83
N ASP A 923 -23.72 -28.86 -43.79
CA ASP A 923 -22.63 -27.90 -43.99
C ASP A 923 -23.15 -26.49 -44.30
N TYR A 924 -24.21 -26.40 -45.11
CA TYR A 924 -24.88 -25.14 -45.40
C TYR A 924 -25.61 -24.58 -44.17
N ALA A 925 -26.33 -25.42 -43.42
CA ALA A 925 -27.02 -25.01 -42.20
C ALA A 925 -26.05 -24.44 -41.15
N LEU A 926 -24.88 -25.07 -41.00
CA LEU A 926 -23.80 -24.58 -40.16
C LEU A 926 -23.31 -23.19 -40.60
N ARG A 927 -23.02 -22.99 -41.90
CA ARG A 927 -22.63 -21.66 -42.44
C ARG A 927 -23.71 -20.61 -42.15
N VAL A 928 -24.98 -20.95 -42.30
CA VAL A 928 -26.11 -20.05 -41.99
C VAL A 928 -26.14 -19.68 -40.50
N ALA A 929 -25.90 -20.63 -39.59
CA ALA A 929 -25.82 -20.35 -38.16
C ALA A 929 -24.61 -19.46 -37.82
N ALA A 930 -23.44 -19.78 -38.37
CA ALA A 930 -22.20 -19.03 -38.20
C ALA A 930 -22.30 -17.58 -38.72
N TYR A 931 -22.82 -17.41 -39.94
CA TYR A 931 -23.06 -16.10 -40.56
C TYR A 931 -24.07 -15.23 -39.80
N SER A 932 -24.93 -15.83 -38.98
CA SER A 932 -25.89 -15.08 -38.17
C SER A 932 -25.28 -14.43 -36.94
N THR A 933 -24.01 -14.72 -36.61
CA THR A 933 -23.34 -14.11 -35.46
C THR A 933 -22.96 -12.66 -35.76
N THR A 934 -22.88 -11.82 -34.71
CA THR A 934 -22.47 -10.41 -34.82
C THR A 934 -21.03 -10.26 -35.33
N ILE A 935 -20.21 -11.29 -35.14
CA ILE A 935 -18.84 -11.38 -35.63
C ILE A 935 -18.78 -11.62 -37.15
N ALA A 936 -19.67 -12.45 -37.68
CA ALA A 936 -19.66 -12.80 -39.09
C ALA A 936 -20.33 -11.73 -39.96
N ASP A 937 -21.45 -11.18 -39.49
CA ASP A 937 -22.15 -10.04 -40.10
C ASP A 937 -22.29 -8.92 -39.07
N THR A 938 -21.37 -7.96 -39.08
CA THR A 938 -21.39 -6.82 -38.15
C THR A 938 -22.56 -5.86 -38.37
N ILE A 939 -23.34 -6.02 -39.46
CA ILE A 939 -24.45 -5.14 -39.81
C ILE A 939 -25.80 -5.77 -39.43
N ASN A 940 -26.02 -7.04 -39.78
CA ASN A 940 -27.30 -7.73 -39.57
C ASN A 940 -27.19 -8.99 -38.68
N GLY A 941 -25.99 -9.31 -38.19
CA GLY A 941 -25.79 -10.42 -37.27
C GLY A 941 -26.49 -10.18 -35.93
N ASP A 942 -26.98 -11.27 -35.34
CA ASP A 942 -27.68 -11.31 -34.06
C ASP A 942 -27.32 -12.62 -33.36
N ASP A 943 -26.53 -12.53 -32.29
CA ASP A 943 -26.05 -13.70 -31.55
C ASP A 943 -27.18 -14.48 -30.85
N LEU A 944 -28.35 -13.88 -30.57
CA LEU A 944 -29.52 -14.62 -30.07
C LEU A 944 -30.10 -15.51 -31.19
N ILE A 945 -30.26 -14.96 -32.39
CA ILE A 945 -30.73 -15.73 -33.55
C ILE A 945 -29.72 -16.81 -33.93
N ALA A 946 -28.42 -16.50 -33.86
CA ALA A 946 -27.37 -17.48 -34.08
C ALA A 946 -27.46 -18.63 -33.06
N ALA A 947 -27.64 -18.31 -31.77
CA ALA A 947 -27.83 -19.30 -30.71
C ALA A 947 -29.02 -20.22 -30.98
N ASP A 948 -30.18 -19.68 -31.39
CA ASP A 948 -31.35 -20.49 -31.73
C ASP A 948 -31.13 -21.40 -32.95
N LYS A 949 -30.43 -20.89 -33.98
CA LYS A 949 -30.03 -21.69 -35.15
C LYS A 949 -29.09 -22.83 -34.76
N TYR A 950 -28.13 -22.59 -33.89
CA TYR A 950 -27.24 -23.65 -33.39
C TYR A 950 -28.01 -24.69 -32.56
N TYR A 951 -28.96 -24.26 -31.74
CA TYR A 951 -29.83 -25.18 -31.00
C TYR A 951 -30.65 -26.08 -31.93
N GLU A 952 -31.32 -25.51 -32.93
CA GLU A 952 -32.07 -26.30 -33.91
C GLU A 952 -31.16 -27.26 -34.69
N LEU A 953 -30.00 -26.79 -35.13
CA LEU A 953 -29.01 -27.58 -35.87
C LEU A 953 -28.49 -28.78 -35.06
N LEU A 954 -28.18 -28.60 -33.78
CA LEU A 954 -27.46 -29.60 -32.99
C LEU A 954 -28.36 -30.50 -32.15
N HIS A 955 -29.61 -30.08 -31.87
CA HIS A 955 -30.52 -30.80 -30.98
C HIS A 955 -31.83 -31.23 -31.64
N LEU A 956 -32.41 -30.43 -32.54
CA LEU A 956 -33.77 -30.64 -33.04
C LEU A 956 -33.83 -31.12 -34.49
N ALA A 957 -32.74 -30.99 -35.25
CA ALA A 957 -32.74 -31.35 -36.66
C ALA A 957 -32.85 -32.88 -36.85
N GLU A 958 -33.84 -33.29 -37.65
CA GLU A 958 -33.96 -34.65 -38.15
C GLU A 958 -33.08 -34.81 -39.40
N MET A 959 -32.30 -35.89 -39.47
CA MET A 959 -31.39 -36.18 -40.57
C MET A 959 -31.95 -37.29 -41.46
N ASP A 960 -32.22 -36.98 -42.72
CA ASP A 960 -32.52 -38.00 -43.74
C ASP A 960 -31.21 -38.73 -44.11
N SER A 961 -30.93 -39.88 -43.47
CA SER A 961 -29.70 -40.66 -43.74
C SER A 961 -29.99 -42.06 -44.29
N LEU A 962 -29.19 -42.48 -45.29
CA LEU A 962 -28.98 -43.89 -45.65
C LEU A 962 -27.71 -44.40 -44.93
N PRO A 963 -27.73 -45.58 -44.29
CA PRO A 963 -26.76 -45.99 -43.27
C PRO A 963 -25.45 -46.62 -43.82
N ASN A 964 -24.80 -46.07 -44.85
CA ASN A 964 -23.52 -46.60 -45.36
C ASN A 964 -22.38 -45.56 -45.43
N ASP A 965 -21.42 -45.73 -44.52
CA ASP A 965 -19.96 -45.47 -44.55
C ASP A 965 -19.33 -44.49 -45.57
N SER A 966 -19.04 -43.27 -45.07
CA SER A 966 -17.83 -42.44 -45.26
C SER A 966 -18.06 -41.04 -44.67
N ILE A 967 -19.29 -40.52 -44.84
CA ILE A 967 -19.73 -39.17 -44.43
C ILE A 967 -20.01 -39.04 -42.93
N ALA A 968 -20.41 -40.12 -42.25
CA ALA A 968 -20.79 -40.09 -40.83
C ALA A 968 -19.67 -39.56 -39.91
N SER A 969 -18.42 -39.95 -40.15
CA SER A 969 -17.26 -39.47 -39.39
C SER A 969 -16.99 -37.97 -39.60
N VAL A 970 -17.23 -37.47 -40.82
CA VAL A 970 -17.09 -36.06 -41.17
C VAL A 970 -18.19 -35.24 -40.49
N MET A 971 -19.43 -35.71 -40.53
CA MET A 971 -20.54 -35.04 -39.86
C MET A 971 -20.36 -34.96 -38.36
N GLU A 972 -19.92 -36.05 -37.74
CA GLU A 972 -19.70 -36.06 -36.30
C GLU A 972 -18.63 -35.03 -35.93
N LYS A 973 -17.54 -34.94 -36.70
CA LYS A 973 -16.56 -33.86 -36.54
C LYS A 973 -17.20 -32.47 -36.64
N MET A 974 -17.99 -32.21 -37.69
CA MET A 974 -18.65 -30.91 -37.88
C MET A 974 -19.60 -30.57 -36.73
N ARG A 975 -20.34 -31.56 -36.20
CA ARG A 975 -21.22 -31.39 -35.03
C ARG A 975 -20.43 -30.98 -33.79
N TRP A 976 -19.29 -31.60 -33.52
CA TRP A 976 -18.41 -31.24 -32.40
C TRP A 976 -17.82 -29.83 -32.55
N SER A 977 -17.32 -29.47 -33.73
CA SER A 977 -16.80 -28.11 -33.98
C SER A 977 -17.90 -27.04 -33.88
N SER A 978 -19.11 -27.36 -34.34
CA SER A 978 -20.29 -26.48 -34.22
C SER A 978 -20.70 -26.24 -32.77
N LEU A 979 -20.53 -27.22 -31.88
CA LEU A 979 -20.81 -27.07 -30.46
C LEU A 979 -19.91 -26.03 -29.80
N ASN A 980 -18.64 -25.92 -30.23
CA ASN A 980 -17.73 -24.89 -29.76
C ASN A 980 -18.12 -23.48 -30.28
N ASN A 981 -18.63 -23.38 -31.51
CA ASN A 981 -19.22 -22.11 -31.98
C ASN A 981 -20.46 -21.71 -31.19
N TYR A 982 -21.29 -22.67 -30.81
CA TYR A 982 -22.44 -22.38 -29.96
C TYR A 982 -21.96 -21.89 -28.58
N LYS A 983 -20.94 -22.54 -27.99
CA LYS A 983 -20.27 -22.07 -26.75
C LYS A 983 -19.84 -20.60 -26.86
N ALA A 984 -19.06 -20.28 -27.90
CA ALA A 984 -18.57 -18.93 -28.13
C ALA A 984 -19.69 -17.90 -28.30
N THR A 985 -20.76 -18.25 -29.01
CA THR A 985 -21.96 -17.40 -29.15
C THR A 985 -22.63 -17.15 -27.80
N ILE A 986 -22.75 -18.16 -26.94
CA ILE A 986 -23.28 -17.99 -25.57
C ILE A 986 -22.36 -17.08 -24.75
N GLU A 987 -21.04 -17.27 -24.80
CA GLU A 987 -20.08 -16.43 -24.08
C GLU A 987 -20.18 -14.96 -24.50
N ARG A 988 -20.32 -14.67 -25.81
CA ARG A 988 -20.53 -13.30 -26.32
C ARG A 988 -21.81 -12.66 -25.83
N LEU A 989 -22.91 -13.41 -25.76
CA LEU A 989 -24.16 -12.89 -25.21
C LEU A 989 -24.00 -12.41 -23.75
N PHE A 990 -23.10 -13.01 -22.96
CA PHE A 990 -22.76 -12.50 -21.63
C PHE A 990 -21.80 -11.31 -21.69
N THR A 991 -20.80 -11.32 -22.57
CA THR A 991 -19.86 -10.20 -22.77
C THR A 991 -20.59 -8.93 -23.19
N ASP A 992 -21.58 -9.04 -24.08
CA ASP A 992 -22.40 -7.94 -24.58
C ASP A 992 -23.54 -7.56 -23.63
N SER A 993 -23.60 -8.19 -22.44
CA SER A 993 -24.63 -7.96 -21.42
C SER A 993 -26.08 -8.20 -21.88
N ILE A 994 -26.27 -8.99 -22.94
CA ILE A 994 -27.59 -9.44 -23.41
C ILE A 994 -28.13 -10.51 -22.46
N LEU A 995 -27.28 -11.45 -22.04
CA LEU A 995 -27.55 -12.40 -20.97
C LEU A 995 -26.92 -11.92 -19.66
N SER A 996 -27.61 -12.15 -18.54
CA SER A 996 -27.13 -11.79 -17.20
C SER A 996 -26.98 -13.01 -16.30
N ARG A 997 -25.99 -12.95 -15.41
CA ARG A 997 -25.77 -14.00 -14.40
C ARG A 997 -26.94 -14.10 -13.42
N SER A 998 -27.58 -12.97 -13.09
CA SER A 998 -28.71 -12.92 -12.16
C SER A 998 -29.90 -13.76 -12.62
N ASN A 999 -30.14 -13.82 -13.93
CA ASN A 999 -31.23 -14.60 -14.51
C ASN A 999 -30.98 -16.12 -14.47
N ASN A 1000 -29.75 -16.55 -14.17
CA ASN A 1000 -29.31 -17.95 -14.19
C ASN A 1000 -29.06 -18.53 -12.79
N GLN A 1001 -29.62 -17.91 -11.74
CA GLN A 1001 -29.33 -18.32 -10.36
C GLN A 1001 -30.17 -19.50 -9.84
N SER A 1002 -31.48 -19.50 -10.05
CA SER A 1002 -32.38 -20.60 -9.62
C SER A 1002 -32.78 -21.51 -10.78
N THR A 1003 -32.98 -20.93 -11.95
CA THR A 1003 -33.36 -21.57 -13.22
C THR A 1003 -32.48 -21.01 -14.32
N PHE A 1004 -32.27 -21.74 -15.42
CA PHE A 1004 -31.55 -21.20 -16.56
C PHE A 1004 -32.44 -20.21 -17.33
N ASP A 1005 -31.81 -19.17 -17.88
CA ASP A 1005 -32.40 -18.39 -18.96
C ASP A 1005 -32.72 -19.32 -20.15
N PRO A 1006 -33.82 -19.13 -20.90
CA PRO A 1006 -34.19 -20.03 -22.00
C PRO A 1006 -33.08 -20.28 -23.02
N THR A 1007 -32.30 -19.26 -23.37
CA THR A 1007 -31.19 -19.40 -24.33
C THR A 1007 -30.06 -20.25 -23.74
N VAL A 1008 -29.78 -20.10 -22.44
CA VAL A 1008 -28.80 -20.93 -21.73
C VAL A 1008 -29.32 -22.37 -21.57
N GLN A 1009 -30.60 -22.56 -21.27
CA GLN A 1009 -31.23 -23.88 -21.18
C GLN A 1009 -31.12 -24.65 -22.49
N ASN A 1010 -31.35 -23.99 -23.64
CA ASN A 1010 -31.19 -24.59 -24.95
C ASN A 1010 -29.77 -25.10 -25.16
N TYR A 1011 -28.76 -24.29 -24.79
CA TYR A 1011 -27.37 -24.72 -24.86
C TYR A 1011 -27.06 -25.89 -23.93
N VAL A 1012 -27.56 -25.87 -22.69
CA VAL A 1012 -27.44 -27.00 -21.75
C VAL A 1012 -28.05 -28.27 -22.34
N ASN A 1013 -29.21 -28.19 -22.99
CA ASN A 1013 -29.84 -29.34 -23.64
C ASN A 1013 -28.95 -29.94 -24.73
N VAL A 1014 -28.25 -29.11 -25.52
CA VAL A 1014 -27.27 -29.59 -26.50
C VAL A 1014 -26.10 -30.27 -25.80
N LEU A 1015 -25.52 -29.66 -24.77
CA LEU A 1015 -24.43 -30.27 -24.00
C LEU A 1015 -24.83 -31.64 -23.44
N MET A 1016 -26.07 -31.78 -22.98
CA MET A 1016 -26.59 -33.05 -22.46
C MET A 1016 -26.80 -34.08 -23.58
N ALA A 1017 -27.24 -33.65 -24.76
CA ALA A 1017 -27.39 -34.54 -25.92
C ALA A 1017 -26.04 -35.10 -26.44
N PHE A 1018 -24.94 -34.36 -26.23
CA PHE A 1018 -23.57 -34.80 -26.56
C PHE A 1018 -22.88 -35.56 -25.42
N THR A 1019 -23.54 -35.72 -24.27
CA THR A 1019 -22.99 -36.43 -23.12
C THR A 1019 -23.19 -37.93 -23.29
N ASP A 1020 -22.13 -38.64 -23.66
CA ASP A 1020 -22.19 -40.10 -23.77
C ASP A 1020 -22.30 -40.76 -22.37
N SER A 1021 -23.01 -41.88 -22.27
CA SER A 1021 -23.05 -42.67 -21.02
C SER A 1021 -21.97 -43.76 -20.97
N ILE A 1022 -21.35 -44.09 -22.11
CA ILE A 1022 -20.31 -45.12 -22.25
C ILE A 1022 -19.07 -44.49 -22.88
N LYS A 1023 -17.90 -44.70 -22.27
CA LYS A 1023 -16.62 -44.19 -22.78
C LYS A 1023 -15.85 -45.27 -23.50
N THR A 1024 -15.26 -44.88 -24.63
CA THR A 1024 -14.34 -45.67 -25.45
C THR A 1024 -13.04 -44.89 -25.58
N ALA A 1025 -11.97 -45.56 -26.02
CA ALA A 1025 -10.71 -44.87 -26.33
C ALA A 1025 -10.84 -43.81 -27.46
N GLU A 1026 -11.96 -43.79 -28.18
CA GLU A 1026 -12.24 -42.87 -29.28
C GLU A 1026 -12.99 -41.61 -28.82
N ASN A 1027 -14.01 -41.74 -27.95
CA ASN A 1027 -14.81 -40.60 -27.48
C ASN A 1027 -14.35 -40.01 -26.13
N TYR A 1028 -13.43 -40.66 -25.42
CA TYR A 1028 -12.92 -40.22 -24.11
C TYR A 1028 -12.44 -38.75 -24.13
N LYS A 1029 -11.58 -38.38 -25.10
CA LYS A 1029 -11.00 -37.03 -25.18
C LYS A 1029 -12.05 -35.96 -25.49
N ARG A 1030 -13.04 -36.31 -26.33
CA ARG A 1030 -14.19 -35.43 -26.64
C ARG A 1030 -15.06 -35.21 -25.42
N GLN A 1031 -15.32 -36.28 -24.65
CA GLN A 1031 -16.05 -36.13 -23.40
C GLN A 1031 -15.28 -35.26 -22.41
N PHE A 1032 -13.97 -35.47 -22.25
CA PHE A 1032 -13.15 -34.66 -21.36
C PHE A 1032 -13.29 -33.17 -21.69
N GLN A 1033 -13.16 -32.83 -22.97
CA GLN A 1033 -13.37 -31.45 -23.43
C GLN A 1033 -14.79 -30.93 -23.18
N LEU A 1034 -15.81 -31.77 -23.41
CA LEU A 1034 -17.21 -31.42 -23.14
C LEU A 1034 -17.45 -31.09 -21.65
N GLU A 1035 -16.80 -31.81 -20.74
CA GLU A 1035 -16.90 -31.52 -19.32
C GLU A 1035 -16.21 -30.21 -18.92
N LEU A 1036 -15.07 -29.89 -19.54
CA LEU A 1036 -14.45 -28.57 -19.37
C LEU A 1036 -15.38 -27.45 -19.86
N TRP A 1037 -16.09 -27.65 -20.98
CA TRP A 1037 -17.07 -26.68 -21.47
C TRP A 1037 -18.27 -26.50 -20.54
N LYS A 1038 -18.75 -27.59 -19.92
CA LYS A 1038 -19.80 -27.51 -18.89
C LYS A 1038 -19.33 -26.73 -17.66
N ALA A 1039 -18.11 -26.98 -17.20
CA ALA A 1039 -17.52 -26.24 -16.09
C ALA A 1039 -17.35 -24.75 -16.45
N ALA A 1040 -16.86 -24.46 -17.66
CA ALA A 1040 -16.76 -23.09 -18.18
C ALA A 1040 -18.12 -22.38 -18.19
N LEU A 1041 -19.18 -23.00 -18.72
CA LEU A 1041 -20.54 -22.43 -18.71
C LEU A 1041 -21.00 -22.10 -17.28
N LEU A 1042 -20.86 -23.04 -16.35
CA LEU A 1042 -21.25 -22.83 -14.96
C LEU A 1042 -20.45 -21.69 -14.32
N ARG A 1043 -19.17 -21.56 -14.65
CA ARG A 1043 -18.32 -20.45 -14.23
C ARG A 1043 -18.80 -19.12 -14.84
N THR A 1044 -19.14 -19.07 -16.13
CA THR A 1044 -19.68 -17.88 -16.84
C THR A 1044 -21.00 -17.39 -16.23
N ILE A 1045 -21.89 -18.27 -15.79
CA ILE A 1045 -23.15 -17.89 -15.12
C ILE A 1045 -23.02 -17.63 -13.61
N GLY A 1046 -21.80 -17.71 -13.06
CA GLY A 1046 -21.52 -17.45 -11.64
C GLY A 1046 -21.75 -18.63 -10.69
N LYS A 1047 -21.89 -19.86 -11.20
CA LYS A 1047 -22.02 -21.11 -10.43
C LYS A 1047 -20.66 -21.80 -10.25
N LYS A 1048 -19.67 -21.06 -9.74
CA LYS A 1048 -18.27 -21.51 -9.59
C LYS A 1048 -18.13 -22.81 -8.79
N GLN A 1049 -18.91 -22.99 -7.71
CA GLN A 1049 -18.89 -24.22 -6.91
C GLN A 1049 -19.38 -25.43 -7.72
N GLN A 1050 -20.38 -25.25 -8.59
CA GLN A 1050 -20.87 -26.32 -9.42
C GLN A 1050 -19.89 -26.66 -10.56
N ALA A 1051 -19.18 -25.66 -11.09
CA ALA A 1051 -18.05 -25.88 -11.98
C ALA A 1051 -16.95 -26.72 -11.28
N LEU A 1052 -16.59 -26.36 -10.04
CA LEU A 1052 -15.63 -27.11 -9.23
C LEU A 1052 -16.09 -28.56 -8.98
N HIS A 1053 -17.38 -28.77 -8.71
CA HIS A 1053 -17.93 -30.13 -8.56
C HIS A 1053 -17.76 -30.97 -9.82
N ILE A 1054 -17.95 -30.41 -11.02
CA ILE A 1054 -17.70 -31.11 -12.29
C ILE A 1054 -16.24 -31.53 -12.39
N ILE A 1055 -15.31 -30.57 -12.26
CA ILE A 1055 -13.88 -30.84 -12.41
C ILE A 1055 -13.37 -31.83 -11.34
N SER A 1056 -13.80 -31.66 -10.09
CA SER A 1056 -13.44 -32.55 -8.99
C SER A 1056 -13.99 -33.95 -9.18
N ASN A 1057 -15.21 -34.08 -9.72
CA ASN A 1057 -15.81 -35.39 -9.99
C ASN A 1057 -15.02 -36.15 -11.06
N ILE A 1058 -14.62 -35.46 -12.13
CA ILE A 1058 -13.79 -36.03 -13.19
C ILE A 1058 -12.46 -36.49 -12.60
N ASN A 1059 -11.82 -35.67 -11.77
CA ASN A 1059 -10.54 -36.01 -11.14
C ASN A 1059 -10.54 -37.27 -10.25
N TYR A 1060 -11.71 -37.82 -9.87
CA TYR A 1060 -11.80 -39.11 -9.19
C TYR A 1060 -11.68 -40.33 -10.12
N CYS A 1061 -11.75 -40.14 -11.44
CA CYS A 1061 -11.50 -41.17 -12.45
C CYS A 1061 -10.01 -41.16 -12.86
N ASP A 1062 -9.50 -42.26 -13.42
CA ASP A 1062 -8.14 -42.28 -13.96
C ASP A 1062 -8.05 -41.53 -15.30
N HIS A 1063 -7.07 -40.63 -15.38
CA HIS A 1063 -6.77 -39.83 -16.56
C HIS A 1063 -5.27 -39.94 -16.90
N ASP A 1064 -4.92 -39.72 -18.18
CA ASP A 1064 -3.51 -39.64 -18.56
C ASP A 1064 -2.85 -38.35 -18.02
N SER A 1065 -1.51 -38.28 -18.12
CA SER A 1065 -0.71 -37.24 -17.48
C SER A 1065 -1.08 -35.81 -17.90
N VAL A 1066 -1.48 -35.58 -19.15
CA VAL A 1066 -1.80 -34.23 -19.63
C VAL A 1066 -3.15 -33.78 -19.06
N GLN A 1067 -4.17 -34.63 -19.13
CA GLN A 1067 -5.51 -34.35 -18.60
C GLN A 1067 -5.47 -34.18 -17.09
N ARG A 1068 -4.68 -34.99 -16.37
CA ARG A 1068 -4.51 -34.82 -14.92
C ARG A 1068 -3.86 -33.49 -14.57
N ILE A 1069 -2.82 -33.04 -15.31
CA ILE A 1069 -2.26 -31.69 -15.12
C ILE A 1069 -3.33 -30.62 -15.35
N ILE A 1070 -4.11 -30.73 -16.43
CA ILE A 1070 -5.19 -29.78 -16.74
C ILE A 1070 -6.23 -29.76 -15.61
N LEU A 1071 -6.68 -30.92 -15.10
CA LEU A 1071 -7.66 -30.99 -14.01
C LEU A 1071 -7.14 -30.35 -12.72
N LEU A 1072 -5.89 -30.65 -12.34
CA LEU A 1072 -5.26 -30.10 -11.14
C LEU A 1072 -5.12 -28.58 -11.22
N GLU A 1073 -4.67 -28.05 -12.37
CA GLU A 1073 -4.64 -26.61 -12.62
C GLU A 1073 -6.04 -26.00 -12.53
N GLN A 1074 -7.07 -26.64 -13.11
CA GLN A 1074 -8.45 -26.15 -13.08
C GLN A 1074 -9.06 -26.14 -11.67
N ILE A 1075 -8.81 -27.17 -10.86
CA ILE A 1075 -9.24 -27.24 -9.46
C ILE A 1075 -8.62 -26.07 -8.68
N GLN A 1076 -7.30 -25.93 -8.76
CA GLN A 1076 -6.56 -24.86 -8.08
C GLN A 1076 -7.12 -23.48 -8.44
N LYS A 1077 -7.39 -23.26 -9.72
CA LYS A 1077 -7.93 -22.00 -10.25
C LYS A 1077 -9.35 -21.72 -9.76
N LEU A 1078 -10.25 -22.70 -9.83
CA LEU A 1078 -11.63 -22.56 -9.36
C LEU A 1078 -11.71 -22.36 -7.85
N GLU A 1079 -10.90 -23.07 -7.07
CA GLU A 1079 -10.80 -22.88 -5.61
C GLU A 1079 -10.34 -21.45 -5.27
N PHE A 1080 -9.33 -20.97 -5.97
CA PHE A 1080 -8.85 -19.59 -5.85
C PHE A 1080 -9.92 -18.56 -6.20
N GLU A 1081 -10.66 -18.76 -7.29
CA GLU A 1081 -11.76 -17.87 -7.68
C GLU A 1081 -12.93 -17.88 -6.71
N ILE A 1082 -13.25 -19.05 -6.13
CA ILE A 1082 -14.29 -19.20 -5.11
C ILE A 1082 -13.88 -18.43 -3.87
N ALA A 1083 -12.65 -18.64 -3.40
CA ALA A 1083 -12.10 -17.91 -2.25
C ALA A 1083 -12.14 -16.40 -2.48
N ARG A 1084 -11.69 -15.91 -3.64
CA ARG A 1084 -11.76 -14.47 -4.00
C ARG A 1084 -13.17 -13.91 -4.07
N SER A 1085 -14.16 -14.70 -4.47
CA SER A 1085 -15.56 -14.23 -4.46
C SER A 1085 -16.24 -14.27 -3.10
N GLN A 1086 -15.64 -14.96 -2.12
CA GLN A 1086 -16.14 -15.06 -0.74
C GLN A 1086 -15.45 -14.08 0.20
N ILE A 1087 -14.29 -13.55 -0.18
CA ILE A 1087 -13.50 -12.57 0.57
C ILE A 1087 -13.84 -11.17 0.03
N ASP A 1088 -14.11 -10.20 0.91
CA ASP A 1088 -14.36 -8.81 0.51
C ASP A 1088 -13.11 -8.21 -0.16
N ILE A 1089 -13.33 -7.30 -1.11
CA ILE A 1089 -12.27 -6.60 -1.87
C ILE A 1089 -11.28 -5.90 -0.93
N ASN A 1090 -11.75 -5.49 0.25
CA ASN A 1090 -10.96 -4.83 1.28
C ASN A 1090 -9.93 -5.76 1.93
N THR A 1091 -10.29 -7.01 2.19
CA THR A 1091 -9.37 -8.03 2.71
C THR A 1091 -8.32 -8.42 1.68
N PHE A 1092 -8.63 -8.32 0.38
CA PHE A 1092 -7.64 -8.53 -0.68
C PHE A 1092 -6.65 -7.37 -0.82
N LEU A 1093 -7.09 -6.14 -0.56
CA LEU A 1093 -6.24 -4.95 -0.66
C LEU A 1093 -5.33 -4.76 0.56
N SER A 1094 -5.75 -5.21 1.74
CA SER A 1094 -4.92 -5.14 2.95
C SER A 1094 -3.76 -6.13 2.96
N ASP A 1095 -3.86 -7.22 2.21
CA ASP A 1095 -2.89 -8.32 2.24
C ASP A 1095 -2.26 -8.57 0.86
N SER A 1096 -0.99 -8.18 0.73
CA SER A 1096 -0.09 -8.53 -0.38
C SER A 1096 0.30 -10.03 -0.39
N ILE A 1097 -0.59 -10.91 0.05
CA ILE A 1097 -0.34 -12.35 0.10
C ILE A 1097 -0.62 -12.92 -1.28
N THR A 1098 0.47 -13.25 -1.97
CA THR A 1098 0.49 -14.27 -3.01
C THR A 1098 -0.22 -15.51 -2.44
N PHE A 1099 -1.38 -15.87 -2.97
CA PHE A 1099 -2.04 -17.13 -2.61
C PHE A 1099 -1.13 -18.28 -3.00
N VAL A 1100 -0.30 -18.74 -2.06
CA VAL A 1100 0.38 -20.03 -2.19
C VAL A 1100 -0.68 -21.08 -1.91
N LEU A 1101 -1.26 -21.61 -2.98
CA LEU A 1101 -1.93 -22.90 -2.97
C LEU A 1101 -0.82 -23.94 -2.85
N ASP A 1102 -0.87 -24.74 -1.78
CA ASP A 1102 0.08 -25.81 -1.55
C ASP A 1102 -0.03 -26.81 -2.72
N SER A 1103 0.99 -26.86 -3.56
CA SER A 1103 1.05 -27.78 -4.71
C SER A 1103 1.52 -29.17 -4.31
N THR A 1104 1.97 -29.38 -3.07
CA THR A 1104 2.55 -30.65 -2.61
C THR A 1104 1.53 -31.74 -2.34
N ILE A 1105 0.24 -31.38 -2.23
CA ILE A 1105 -0.90 -32.31 -2.10
C ILE A 1105 -1.24 -33.01 -3.43
N TYR A 1106 -0.70 -32.53 -4.56
CA TYR A 1106 -1.01 -33.05 -5.87
C TYR A 1106 0.11 -33.96 -6.37
N GLU A 1107 -0.04 -35.26 -6.15
CA GLU A 1107 0.93 -36.26 -6.61
C GLU A 1107 1.16 -36.18 -8.13
N ILE A 1108 2.44 -36.10 -8.53
CA ILE A 1108 2.90 -36.30 -9.91
C ILE A 1108 2.63 -37.77 -10.29
N PRO A 1109 1.89 -38.08 -11.38
CA PRO A 1109 1.58 -39.47 -11.71
C PRO A 1109 2.75 -40.16 -12.40
N LEU A 1110 3.01 -41.40 -11.96
CA LEU A 1110 3.75 -42.43 -12.70
C LEU A 1110 2.76 -43.30 -13.50
N GLU A 1111 3.01 -43.37 -14.82
CA GLU A 1111 2.50 -44.30 -15.85
C GLU A 1111 0.98 -44.44 -16.13
N SER A 1112 0.74 -44.81 -17.40
CA SER A 1112 -0.47 -44.75 -18.20
C SER A 1112 -1.52 -45.83 -17.90
N TYR A 1113 -2.55 -45.49 -17.16
CA TYR A 1113 -3.81 -46.24 -17.14
C TYR A 1113 -4.97 -45.30 -17.45
N ILE A 1114 -5.77 -45.65 -18.47
CA ILE A 1114 -7.01 -44.95 -18.82
C ILE A 1114 -8.15 -45.82 -18.28
N ASP A 1115 -8.91 -45.33 -17.31
CA ASP A 1115 -10.17 -45.98 -16.93
C ASP A 1115 -11.20 -45.71 -18.03
N SER A 1116 -11.48 -46.72 -18.86
CA SER A 1116 -12.51 -46.67 -19.89
C SER A 1116 -13.95 -46.74 -19.31
N THR A 1117 -14.11 -46.78 -17.99
CA THR A 1117 -15.40 -46.90 -17.30
C THR A 1117 -15.73 -45.69 -16.40
N GLY A 1118 -15.91 -44.53 -17.04
CA GLY A 1118 -17.09 -43.66 -16.85
C GLY A 1118 -16.96 -42.39 -15.99
N PHE A 1119 -16.53 -41.25 -16.56
CA PHE A 1119 -16.81 -39.89 -16.06
C PHE A 1119 -17.81 -39.15 -16.96
N GLY A 1120 -18.53 -38.18 -16.40
CA GLY A 1120 -19.44 -37.30 -17.14
C GLY A 1120 -20.54 -36.72 -16.25
N SER A 1121 -20.97 -35.50 -16.54
CA SER A 1121 -21.98 -34.78 -15.74
C SER A 1121 -23.29 -34.51 -16.50
N TYR A 1122 -24.41 -34.59 -15.79
CA TYR A 1122 -25.74 -34.23 -16.29
C TYR A 1122 -26.26 -33.02 -15.52
N ILE A 1123 -26.32 -31.86 -16.18
CA ILE A 1123 -26.79 -30.61 -15.60
C ILE A 1123 -28.31 -30.59 -15.64
N MET A 1124 -28.95 -30.74 -14.47
CA MET A 1124 -30.41 -30.74 -14.33
C MET A 1124 -30.97 -29.33 -14.10
N SER A 1125 -30.20 -28.49 -13.41
CA SER A 1125 -30.50 -27.08 -13.15
C SER A 1125 -29.20 -26.32 -12.78
N PRO A 1126 -29.22 -24.99 -12.63
CA PRO A 1126 -28.03 -24.24 -12.22
C PRO A 1126 -27.41 -24.68 -10.88
N ASN A 1127 -28.17 -25.40 -10.04
CA ASN A 1127 -27.74 -25.83 -8.71
C ASN A 1127 -27.79 -27.36 -8.53
N SER A 1128 -28.05 -28.13 -9.59
CA SER A 1128 -28.20 -29.58 -9.51
C SER A 1128 -27.51 -30.27 -10.68
N ILE A 1129 -26.54 -31.12 -10.34
CA ILE A 1129 -25.76 -31.92 -11.28
C ILE A 1129 -25.79 -33.38 -10.83
N LEU A 1130 -25.99 -34.29 -11.77
CA LEU A 1130 -25.83 -35.72 -11.56
C LEU A 1130 -24.53 -36.18 -12.22
N PHE A 1131 -23.82 -37.10 -11.58
CA PHE A 1131 -22.55 -37.62 -12.08
C PHE A 1131 -22.67 -39.08 -12.50
N SER A 1132 -21.96 -39.44 -13.55
CA SER A 1132 -21.70 -40.84 -13.89
C SER A 1132 -20.72 -41.43 -12.88
N SER A 1133 -20.91 -42.68 -12.49
CA SER A 1133 -20.02 -43.36 -11.53
C SER A 1133 -18.75 -43.88 -12.21
N CYS A 1134 -17.58 -43.46 -11.74
CA CYS A 1134 -16.31 -44.12 -12.05
C CYS A 1134 -16.37 -45.57 -11.52
N ASN A 1135 -15.98 -46.56 -12.31
CA ASN A 1135 -16.00 -47.96 -11.89
C ASN A 1135 -14.75 -48.26 -11.05
N THR A 1136 -14.91 -48.17 -9.73
CA THR A 1136 -13.86 -48.26 -8.69
C THR A 1136 -13.13 -49.61 -8.57
N ALA A 1137 -13.19 -50.50 -9.55
CA ALA A 1137 -12.62 -51.85 -9.44
C ALA A 1137 -11.10 -51.91 -9.70
N SER A 1138 -10.47 -50.85 -10.22
CA SER A 1138 -9.06 -50.89 -10.58
C SER A 1138 -8.40 -49.50 -10.65
N ALA A 1139 -8.21 -48.85 -9.50
CA ALA A 1139 -7.07 -47.96 -9.20
C ALA A 1139 -7.32 -47.09 -7.95
N ARG A 1140 -6.96 -47.63 -6.77
CA ARG A 1140 -6.06 -46.88 -5.91
C ARG A 1140 -4.81 -47.74 -5.84
N PRO A 1141 -3.62 -47.25 -6.20
CA PRO A 1141 -2.42 -47.81 -5.61
C PRO A 1141 -2.64 -47.72 -4.10
N SER A 1142 -2.61 -48.87 -3.42
CA SER A 1142 -2.42 -48.89 -1.98
C SER A 1142 -1.24 -47.96 -1.70
N GLN A 1143 -1.47 -46.91 -0.89
CA GLN A 1143 -0.41 -46.07 -0.34
C GLN A 1143 0.75 -46.97 0.05
N SER A 1144 1.81 -46.93 -0.76
CA SER A 1144 3.05 -47.61 -0.42
C SER A 1144 3.67 -46.81 0.70
N THR A 1145 3.39 -47.22 1.94
CA THR A 1145 4.25 -47.05 3.12
C THR A 1145 5.19 -45.85 3.05
N LEU A 1146 4.64 -44.63 3.13
CA LEU A 1146 5.40 -43.50 3.63
C LEU A 1146 5.50 -43.71 5.14
N GLY A 1147 6.70 -44.05 5.58
CA GLY A 1147 7.01 -44.20 7.00
C GLY A 1147 7.08 -42.83 7.68
N SER A 1148 5.93 -42.24 7.95
CA SER A 1148 5.71 -41.23 8.98
C SER A 1148 4.23 -41.24 9.34
N PHE A 1149 3.91 -40.91 10.59
CA PHE A 1149 2.53 -40.87 11.08
C PHE A 1149 1.78 -39.68 10.47
N ASP A 1150 1.40 -39.78 9.19
CA ASP A 1150 0.62 -38.73 8.53
C ASP A 1150 -0.86 -38.99 8.82
N LEU A 1151 -1.38 -38.30 9.83
CA LEU A 1151 -2.81 -38.26 10.12
C LEU A 1151 -3.48 -37.41 9.03
N ASN A 1152 -4.31 -38.00 8.17
CA ASN A 1152 -5.14 -37.21 7.25
C ASN A 1152 -6.29 -36.55 8.03
N VAL A 1153 -6.15 -35.25 8.27
CA VAL A 1153 -7.14 -34.41 8.94
C VAL A 1153 -7.86 -33.53 7.92
N VAL A 1154 -9.19 -33.44 8.02
CA VAL A 1154 -10.01 -32.58 7.16
C VAL A 1154 -10.86 -31.66 8.03
N LEU A 1155 -10.79 -30.35 7.76
CA LEU A 1155 -11.49 -29.31 8.50
C LEU A 1155 -12.63 -28.71 7.64
N PHE A 1156 -13.88 -28.82 8.08
CA PHE A 1156 -15.05 -28.37 7.32
C PHE A 1156 -16.25 -27.93 8.20
N PRO A 1157 -17.08 -26.96 7.78
CA PRO A 1157 -16.95 -26.19 6.55
C PRO A 1157 -15.77 -25.20 6.66
N ASN A 1158 -15.15 -24.91 5.52
CA ASN A 1158 -14.18 -23.85 5.37
C ASN A 1158 -14.46 -23.21 4.00
N PRO A 1159 -15.07 -22.02 3.93
CA PRO A 1159 -15.26 -21.05 5.03
C PRO A 1159 -16.28 -21.50 6.10
N THR A 1160 -16.16 -20.92 7.30
CA THR A 1160 -17.07 -21.14 8.44
C THR A 1160 -17.51 -19.82 9.07
N GLN A 1161 -18.62 -19.84 9.81
CA GLN A 1161 -19.09 -18.69 10.59
C GLN A 1161 -18.70 -18.80 12.07
N ASN A 1162 -18.92 -19.97 12.67
CA ASN A 1162 -18.77 -20.14 14.12
C ASN A 1162 -18.44 -21.57 14.56
N PHE A 1163 -18.19 -22.51 13.64
CA PHE A 1163 -17.76 -23.86 14.02
C PHE A 1163 -16.99 -24.58 12.91
N VAL A 1164 -16.06 -25.44 13.29
CA VAL A 1164 -15.38 -26.35 12.35
C VAL A 1164 -15.56 -27.78 12.80
N ASN A 1165 -15.90 -28.66 11.88
CA ASN A 1165 -15.82 -30.10 12.09
C ASN A 1165 -14.45 -30.57 11.64
N ILE A 1166 -13.84 -31.41 12.45
CA ILE A 1166 -12.56 -32.03 12.17
C ILE A 1166 -12.82 -33.53 12.01
N SER A 1167 -12.50 -34.06 10.83
CA SER A 1167 -12.61 -35.49 10.53
C SER A 1167 -11.25 -36.10 10.28
N PHE A 1168 -11.04 -37.29 10.85
CA PHE A 1168 -9.82 -38.08 10.70
C PHE A 1168 -10.09 -39.23 9.72
N LEU A 1169 -9.49 -39.20 8.53
CA LEU A 1169 -9.79 -40.18 7.49
C LEU A 1169 -9.20 -41.56 7.79
N ASP A 1170 -8.05 -41.61 8.47
CA ASP A 1170 -7.29 -42.84 8.76
C ASP A 1170 -7.44 -43.34 10.21
N GLY A 1171 -8.43 -42.81 10.94
CA GLY A 1171 -8.69 -43.15 12.35
C GLY A 1171 -7.86 -42.34 13.35
N TYR A 1172 -8.31 -42.34 14.62
CA TYR A 1172 -7.67 -41.54 15.67
C TYR A 1172 -6.42 -42.24 16.25
N PRO A 1173 -5.29 -41.55 16.41
CA PRO A 1173 -4.04 -42.12 16.91
C PRO A 1173 -4.12 -42.32 18.42
N ASN A 1174 -4.57 -43.51 18.85
CA ASN A 1174 -4.56 -43.99 20.24
C ASN A 1174 -5.40 -43.12 21.21
N SER A 1175 -6.08 -43.73 22.18
CA SER A 1175 -6.99 -43.01 23.09
C SER A 1175 -6.32 -42.08 24.12
N GLU A 1176 -4.98 -41.96 24.12
CA GLU A 1176 -4.22 -41.23 25.13
C GLU A 1176 -3.53 -39.95 24.61
N SER A 1177 -3.44 -39.73 23.30
CA SER A 1177 -2.76 -38.55 22.74
C SER A 1177 -3.68 -37.33 22.73
N ILE A 1178 -3.13 -36.14 23.00
CA ILE A 1178 -3.88 -34.88 23.06
C ILE A 1178 -3.69 -34.13 21.74
N LEU A 1179 -4.78 -33.96 21.02
CA LEU A 1179 -4.82 -33.27 19.74
C LEU A 1179 -5.35 -31.84 19.96
N THR A 1180 -4.70 -30.82 19.42
CA THR A 1180 -4.98 -29.40 19.70
C THR A 1180 -5.16 -28.64 18.39
N LEU A 1181 -6.30 -27.99 18.20
CA LEU A 1181 -6.51 -26.99 17.14
C LEU A 1181 -6.10 -25.61 17.67
N ARG A 1182 -5.17 -24.96 16.99
CA ARG A 1182 -4.82 -23.56 17.19
C ARG A 1182 -5.19 -22.76 15.95
N ILE A 1183 -5.69 -21.55 16.11
CA ILE A 1183 -5.97 -20.61 15.03
C ILE A 1183 -5.20 -19.33 15.32
N PHE A 1184 -4.56 -18.79 14.29
CA PHE A 1184 -3.73 -17.60 14.32
C PHE A 1184 -4.26 -16.59 13.31
N GLU A 1185 -4.21 -15.31 13.66
CA GLU A 1185 -4.23 -14.22 12.69
C GLU A 1185 -3.03 -14.37 11.73
N LEU A 1186 -3.12 -13.77 10.54
CA LEU A 1186 -2.02 -13.77 9.57
C LEU A 1186 -0.74 -13.08 10.09
N THR A 1187 -0.87 -12.22 11.10
CA THR A 1187 0.23 -11.61 11.85
C THR A 1187 1.00 -12.62 12.71
N GLY A 1188 0.50 -13.86 12.84
CA GLY A 1188 1.04 -14.91 13.69
C GLY A 1188 0.50 -14.91 15.12
N LYS A 1189 -0.40 -13.98 15.47
CA LYS A 1189 -1.03 -13.91 16.79
C LYS A 1189 -2.08 -15.02 16.95
N GLU A 1190 -1.92 -15.87 17.97
CA GLU A 1190 -2.91 -16.92 18.32
C GLU A 1190 -4.23 -16.27 18.79
N VAL A 1191 -5.34 -16.62 18.14
CA VAL A 1191 -6.68 -16.10 18.48
C VAL A 1191 -7.63 -17.18 19.01
N PHE A 1192 -7.32 -18.45 18.79
CA PHE A 1192 -8.11 -19.55 19.31
C PHE A 1192 -7.26 -20.80 19.53
N ASN A 1193 -7.61 -21.55 20.57
CA ASN A 1193 -6.94 -22.79 20.94
C ASN A 1193 -7.95 -23.73 21.61
N ALA A 1194 -8.09 -24.95 21.08
CA ALA A 1194 -9.00 -25.95 21.62
C ALA A 1194 -8.40 -27.35 21.55
N LYS A 1195 -8.51 -28.09 22.65
CA LYS A 1195 -8.22 -29.53 22.69
C LYS A 1195 -9.36 -30.31 22.03
N LEU A 1196 -9.01 -31.23 21.15
CA LEU A 1196 -9.92 -32.01 20.34
C LEU A 1196 -10.17 -33.39 20.96
N PRO A 1197 -11.43 -33.82 21.10
CA PRO A 1197 -11.74 -35.17 21.55
C PRO A 1197 -11.25 -36.26 20.55
N PRO A 1198 -11.11 -37.52 21.01
CA PRO A 1198 -10.52 -38.62 20.24
C PRO A 1198 -11.38 -39.22 19.11
N GLN A 1199 -12.12 -38.36 18.38
CA GLN A 1199 -13.04 -38.73 17.30
C GLN A 1199 -13.43 -37.50 16.48
N ASN A 1200 -14.23 -37.67 15.42
CA ASN A 1200 -14.75 -36.54 14.64
C ASN A 1200 -15.44 -35.54 15.56
N SER A 1201 -14.95 -34.30 15.55
CA SER A 1201 -15.26 -33.30 16.57
C SER A 1201 -15.73 -32.03 15.92
N ARG A 1202 -16.90 -31.56 16.34
CA ARG A 1202 -17.30 -30.17 16.12
C ARG A 1202 -16.60 -29.30 17.16
N VAL A 1203 -15.93 -28.26 16.70
CA VAL A 1203 -15.28 -27.25 17.51
C VAL A 1203 -15.98 -25.94 17.25
N ASP A 1204 -16.69 -25.42 18.25
CA ASP A 1204 -17.28 -24.09 18.15
C ASP A 1204 -16.18 -23.04 18.30
N LEU A 1205 -16.13 -22.09 17.37
CA LEU A 1205 -15.17 -21.01 17.33
C LEU A 1205 -15.73 -19.79 18.08
N PRO A 1206 -14.88 -18.96 18.69
CA PRO A 1206 -15.29 -17.66 19.20
C PRO A 1206 -15.74 -16.77 18.04
N SER A 1207 -16.37 -15.63 18.36
CA SER A 1207 -16.67 -14.60 17.38
C SER A 1207 -15.35 -14.03 16.85
N LEU A 1208 -14.87 -14.58 15.75
CA LEU A 1208 -13.70 -14.10 15.01
C LEU A 1208 -14.17 -13.13 13.92
N ALA A 1209 -13.34 -12.14 13.59
CA ALA A 1209 -13.65 -11.18 12.54
C ALA A 1209 -13.63 -11.86 11.15
N ASN A 1210 -14.34 -11.28 10.17
CA ASN A 1210 -14.31 -11.76 8.80
C ASN A 1210 -12.90 -11.59 8.21
N ALA A 1211 -12.14 -12.67 8.20
CA ALA A 1211 -10.74 -12.68 7.78
C ALA A 1211 -10.27 -14.10 7.45
N LEU A 1212 -9.11 -14.18 6.82
CA LEU A 1212 -8.36 -15.41 6.67
C LEU A 1212 -7.50 -15.63 7.92
N TYR A 1213 -7.56 -16.83 8.48
CA TYR A 1213 -6.73 -17.25 9.60
C TYR A 1213 -5.85 -18.43 9.19
N LEU A 1214 -4.77 -18.67 9.94
CA LEU A 1214 -3.98 -19.89 9.85
C LEU A 1214 -4.45 -20.84 10.95
N TYR A 1215 -4.65 -22.11 10.64
CA TYR A 1215 -4.86 -23.12 11.67
C TYR A 1215 -3.66 -24.07 11.75
N ARG A 1216 -3.41 -24.58 12.95
CA ARG A 1216 -2.50 -25.69 13.21
C ARG A 1216 -3.21 -26.74 14.02
N ILE A 1217 -2.97 -27.98 13.68
CA ILE A 1217 -3.43 -29.14 14.41
C ILE A 1217 -2.19 -29.85 14.93
N GLU A 1218 -2.07 -29.95 16.24
CA GLU A 1218 -0.89 -30.50 16.90
C GLU A 1218 -1.27 -31.73 17.73
N LEU A 1219 -0.46 -32.79 17.67
CA LEU A 1219 -0.57 -33.98 18.50
C LEU A 1219 0.61 -34.00 19.47
N ASP A 1220 0.32 -33.87 20.77
CA ASP A 1220 1.36 -33.81 21.81
C ASP A 1220 2.46 -32.77 21.45
N ASP A 1221 2.04 -31.57 21.05
CA ASP A 1221 2.86 -30.43 20.59
C ASP A 1221 3.70 -30.66 19.32
N LYS A 1222 3.43 -31.74 18.57
CA LYS A 1222 3.98 -31.93 17.22
C LYS A 1222 2.95 -31.56 16.18
N LEU A 1223 3.35 -30.74 15.21
CA LEU A 1223 2.51 -30.38 14.09
C LEU A 1223 2.08 -31.63 13.31
N VAL A 1224 0.78 -31.83 13.18
CA VAL A 1224 0.14 -32.90 12.40
C VAL A 1224 -0.37 -32.35 11.08
N ASP A 1225 -1.04 -31.21 11.14
CA ASP A 1225 -1.63 -30.56 9.98
C ASP A 1225 -1.63 -29.03 10.19
N GLN A 1226 -1.57 -28.29 9.09
CA GLN A 1226 -1.74 -26.84 9.10
C GLN A 1226 -2.36 -26.38 7.80
N GLY A 1227 -3.16 -25.33 7.89
CA GLY A 1227 -3.77 -24.75 6.72
C GLY A 1227 -4.35 -23.39 6.99
N LYS A 1228 -5.24 -22.97 6.10
CA LYS A 1228 -5.95 -21.70 6.19
C LYS A 1228 -7.39 -21.96 6.57
N LEU A 1229 -7.97 -21.12 7.43
CA LEU A 1229 -9.37 -21.14 7.82
C LEU A 1229 -9.99 -19.78 7.51
N SER A 1230 -11.02 -19.75 6.68
CA SER A 1230 -11.76 -18.53 6.36
C SER A 1230 -12.96 -18.38 7.29
N ILE A 1231 -13.06 -17.24 7.98
CA ILE A 1231 -14.22 -16.87 8.80
C ILE A 1231 -15.08 -15.88 8.02
N ILE A 1232 -16.38 -16.18 7.88
CA ILE A 1232 -17.38 -15.34 7.22
C ILE A 1232 -18.63 -15.19 8.12
N GLU A 1233 -19.14 -13.98 8.31
CA GLU A 1233 -20.41 -13.73 9.05
C GLU A 1233 -21.66 -14.11 8.26
#